data_AF-A0A6C0LQG0-F1
#
_entry.id   AF-A0A6C0LQG0-F1
#
_cell.length_a   1.000
_cell.length_b   1.000
_cell.length_c   1.000
_cell.angle_alpha   90.00
_cell.angle_beta   90.00
_cell.angle_gamma   90.00
#
_symmetry.space_group_name_H-M   'P 1'
#
loop_
_entity.id
_entity.type
_entity.pdbx_description
1 polymer ?
#
loop_
_entity_poly.entity_id
_entity_poly.type
_entity_poly.pdbx_seq_one_letter_code
_entity_poly.pdbx_strand_id
1 'polypeptide(L)'
;MSNMNILDFSTYIFDLDGVIINSEPIHYNCYKEALLRIVDYNLDWNEYCKIHHSLDNSFEKIFPENYENIYNLKKELYKNEINNINLIDGFYDFFNLLIKNGKIICIVTDATDEIIELISKRFPFLKKCNIIITRNSSKKRKPDSHCYLSLLDKLPKDIENHHIIAFEDSYKGWISATNAIYNCILINNENYVYYNMINAANKMNDFKNISELLFKLSFNYLPFYISSKTHHRDKWLKLQTMYPIVANWIHINKNKEEINTEDKEYICNVIQDDINSSVFGILYLEKNEKEHIGSLIEIGLLLANQKKIYICGDNIFKDEVLFNFKKYLNFSHINNFDLNKVFMNIQYDMNEDYQKFIKKINHHQIDIISNQIQNKNENIDIIDYIVISASGKGSRLLPITQHIPKLLVNVDNLNILNKIINYWKKYSKKFVIVIDSKYNEIVDFYLKLTDIQYEIINVDCNDGQENSYTIHKALQNNKFINKKILITWCDIYPETIIPIDIFDTTNIIFTYKNFGRYDAIDNMIIKKPYGNIIGIYYFGSFKQINIFEPKMDICDCYKENFGDFNSYEIEVLTDIGDYQKLCYYINNKTTKYSTRYFNQLTDLPNNIIEKQSTCEYGDKVIINEMAFFKYHTLNNIPEIIEFKNNSYKMKKILNANNLINVFNNSNIKLQQNIILSLLTEIEKIHIVEHYTVDKRQLFNDIRIEFYDKVIYRLDNIRTLLSYFNFVKSVNNVPIRYDHTYIIEEIYSNIMNYFLDKNTYNTIHGDPHMSNILIDDINNIWFIDPRGYFGNTKLFGLKEYDISKIIYSLSGFDHINNNDNHFFIINDTNNIIVNITNNINNFLHLFNNYNKNILIYMTILHWFGLTDYSKNNIHKCISSYYYGIYLYHLYFVNT
;
A
#
# COMPACT_ATOMS: atom_id res chain seq x y z
N MET A 1 25.10 -0.13 28.73
CA MET A 1 24.51 0.35 27.45
C MET A 1 24.69 -0.76 26.46
N SER A 2 23.58 -1.22 25.89
CA SER A 2 23.57 -2.28 24.87
C SER A 2 24.12 -1.72 23.56
N ASN A 3 25.14 -2.38 23.03
CA ASN A 3 25.84 -1.94 21.84
C ASN A 3 25.56 -2.91 20.69
N MET A 4 25.28 -2.38 19.50
CA MET A 4 24.98 -3.15 18.29
C MET A 4 26.20 -3.22 17.36
N ASN A 5 26.34 -4.30 16.56
CA ASN A 5 27.39 -4.33 15.55
C ASN A 5 26.96 -3.48 14.34
N ILE A 6 27.87 -2.68 13.81
CA ILE A 6 27.61 -1.84 12.63
C ILE A 6 27.14 -2.65 11.41
N LEU A 7 27.48 -3.94 11.34
CA LEU A 7 27.12 -4.82 10.23
C LEU A 7 25.71 -5.40 10.33
N ASP A 8 24.99 -5.17 11.43
CA ASP A 8 23.65 -5.73 11.63
C ASP A 8 22.59 -4.97 10.79
N PHE A 9 22.88 -3.75 10.33
CA PHE A 9 21.99 -3.00 9.42
C PHE A 9 21.94 -3.65 8.04
N SER A 10 20.80 -3.51 7.35
CA SER A 10 20.62 -4.02 5.98
C SER A 10 20.99 -2.98 4.92
N THR A 11 20.79 -1.70 5.23
CA THR A 11 20.92 -0.57 4.28
C THR A 11 21.79 0.54 4.84
N TYR A 12 22.75 1.01 4.03
CA TYR A 12 23.75 2.00 4.39
C TYR A 12 23.67 3.17 3.41
N ILE A 13 23.49 4.37 3.94
CA ILE A 13 23.34 5.61 3.17
C ILE A 13 24.51 6.55 3.48
N PHE A 14 25.26 6.95 2.47
CA PHE A 14 26.43 7.80 2.64
C PHE A 14 26.21 9.17 2.00
N ASP A 15 26.55 10.26 2.68
CA ASP A 15 26.89 11.50 1.96
C ASP A 15 28.13 11.26 1.09
N LEU A 16 28.35 12.09 0.08
CA LEU A 16 29.54 12.01 -0.77
C LEU A 16 30.69 12.82 -0.19
N ASP A 17 30.52 14.13 -0.15
CA ASP A 17 31.52 15.09 0.30
C ASP A 17 31.75 14.93 1.82
N GLY A 18 33.01 14.88 2.25
CA GLY A 18 33.38 14.71 3.66
C GLY A 18 33.18 13.31 4.26
N VAL A 19 32.38 12.43 3.62
CA VAL A 19 32.11 11.06 4.08
C VAL A 19 32.79 10.01 3.21
N ILE A 20 32.58 10.04 1.89
CA ILE A 20 33.23 9.11 0.94
C ILE A 20 34.56 9.70 0.48
N ILE A 21 34.53 10.98 0.09
CA ILE A 21 35.67 11.70 -0.46
C ILE A 21 36.05 12.88 0.43
N ASN A 22 37.34 13.11 0.59
CA ASN A 22 37.87 14.26 1.30
C ASN A 22 37.90 15.51 0.38
N SER A 23 36.73 16.02 0.02
CA SER A 23 36.56 17.14 -0.93
C SER A 23 36.43 18.52 -0.25
N GLU A 24 36.12 18.59 1.04
CA GLU A 24 35.91 19.87 1.75
C GLU A 24 37.11 20.84 1.70
N PRO A 25 38.38 20.39 1.90
CA PRO A 25 39.54 21.27 1.73
C PRO A 25 39.65 21.89 0.33
N ILE A 26 39.22 21.15 -0.69
CA ILE A 26 39.24 21.59 -2.08
C ILE A 26 38.10 22.58 -2.32
N HIS A 27 36.88 22.30 -1.83
CA HIS A 27 35.76 23.25 -1.91
C HIS A 27 36.11 24.59 -1.26
N TYR A 28 36.73 24.58 -0.08
CA TYR A 28 37.22 25.78 0.59
C TYR A 28 38.20 26.58 -0.26
N ASN A 29 39.24 25.92 -0.80
CA ASN A 29 40.24 26.60 -1.62
C ASN A 29 39.62 27.22 -2.89
N CYS A 30 38.71 26.51 -3.55
CA CYS A 30 38.01 27.03 -4.72
C CYS A 30 37.11 28.23 -4.38
N TYR A 31 36.38 28.19 -3.27
CA TYR A 31 35.58 29.34 -2.82
C TYR A 31 36.46 30.53 -2.42
N LYS A 32 37.56 30.29 -1.69
CA LYS A 32 38.51 31.32 -1.30
C LYS A 32 39.10 32.04 -2.52
N GLU A 33 39.51 31.28 -3.53
CA GLU A 33 40.05 31.83 -4.77
C GLU A 33 38.99 32.61 -5.57
N ALA A 34 37.77 32.08 -5.69
CA ALA A 34 36.70 32.76 -6.40
C ALA A 34 36.28 34.08 -5.74
N LEU A 35 36.15 34.08 -4.40
CA LEU A 35 35.81 35.27 -3.62
C LEU A 35 36.90 36.33 -3.67
N LEU A 36 38.17 35.94 -3.58
CA LEU A 36 39.29 36.87 -3.70
C LEU A 36 39.32 37.54 -5.08
N ARG A 37 39.05 36.79 -6.16
CA ARG A 37 39.10 37.33 -7.53
C ARG A 37 37.93 38.23 -7.90
N ILE A 38 36.74 37.98 -7.37
CA ILE A 38 35.50 38.65 -7.80
C ILE A 38 35.13 39.82 -6.88
N VAL A 39 35.32 39.67 -5.58
CA VAL A 39 34.91 40.67 -4.58
C VAL A 39 36.03 41.07 -3.62
N ASP A 40 37.27 40.67 -3.88
CA ASP A 40 38.45 40.93 -3.03
C ASP A 40 38.26 40.49 -1.57
N TYR A 41 37.54 39.39 -1.37
CA TYR A 41 37.24 38.84 -0.05
C TYR A 41 38.17 37.67 0.28
N ASN A 42 38.94 37.79 1.36
CA ASN A 42 39.85 36.74 1.84
C ASN A 42 39.14 35.82 2.84
N LEU A 43 38.60 34.70 2.34
CA LEU A 43 37.89 33.71 3.16
C LEU A 43 38.83 32.88 4.04
N ASP A 44 38.54 32.79 5.34
CA ASP A 44 39.17 31.83 6.25
C ASP A 44 38.37 30.53 6.40
N TRP A 45 39.02 29.49 6.91
CA TRP A 45 38.43 28.15 7.03
C TRP A 45 37.20 28.11 7.96
N ASN A 46 37.27 28.79 9.10
CA ASN A 46 36.17 28.79 10.06
C ASN A 46 34.99 29.60 9.52
N GLU A 47 35.24 30.71 8.84
CA GLU A 47 34.21 31.44 8.09
C GLU A 47 33.57 30.58 7.01
N TYR A 48 34.38 29.85 6.22
CA TYR A 48 33.87 28.90 5.23
C TYR A 48 32.90 27.90 5.87
N CYS A 49 33.30 27.23 6.95
CA CYS A 49 32.42 26.27 7.64
C CYS A 49 31.15 26.95 8.16
N LYS A 50 31.26 28.14 8.79
CA LYS A 50 30.11 28.92 9.32
C LYS A 50 29.13 29.40 8.26
N ILE A 51 29.54 29.44 6.99
CA ILE A 51 28.70 29.84 5.87
C ILE A 51 28.18 28.60 5.14
N HIS A 52 29.08 27.70 4.72
CA HIS A 52 28.74 26.56 3.86
C HIS A 52 27.97 25.45 4.59
N HIS A 53 28.25 25.22 5.88
CA HIS A 53 27.60 24.16 6.67
C HIS A 53 26.48 24.68 7.56
N SER A 54 26.14 25.97 7.44
CA SER A 54 25.09 26.64 8.19
C SER A 54 23.68 26.22 7.77
N LEU A 55 22.72 26.40 8.68
CA LEU A 55 21.29 26.31 8.37
C LEU A 55 20.75 27.61 7.76
N ASP A 56 21.26 28.75 8.23
CA ASP A 56 20.68 30.06 7.95
C ASP A 56 21.53 30.93 7.02
N ASN A 57 22.83 30.67 6.92
CA ASN A 57 23.75 31.44 6.09
C ASN A 57 24.13 30.68 4.82
N SER A 58 24.42 31.42 3.75
CA SER A 58 24.98 30.89 2.51
C SER A 58 25.77 31.98 1.78
N PHE A 59 26.69 31.59 0.90
CA PHE A 59 27.42 32.56 0.07
C PHE A 59 26.47 33.39 -0.82
N GLU A 60 25.35 32.81 -1.23
CA GLU A 60 24.29 33.51 -1.97
C GLU A 60 23.65 34.64 -1.16
N LYS A 61 23.40 34.42 0.13
CA LYS A 61 22.84 35.46 1.01
C LYS A 61 23.85 36.57 1.33
N ILE A 62 25.13 36.22 1.43
CA ILE A 62 26.19 37.16 1.81
C ILE A 62 26.65 38.00 0.61
N PHE A 63 26.68 37.40 -0.59
CA PHE A 63 27.13 38.05 -1.82
C PHE A 63 26.09 37.98 -2.95
N PRO A 64 24.84 38.45 -2.74
CA PRO A 64 23.72 38.20 -3.66
C PRO A 64 23.99 38.73 -5.08
N GLU A 65 24.62 39.90 -5.21
CA GLU A 65 24.89 40.52 -6.52
C GLU A 65 26.01 39.83 -7.32
N ASN A 66 26.93 39.15 -6.63
CA ASN A 66 28.11 38.52 -7.24
C ASN A 66 28.08 37.00 -7.21
N TYR A 67 27.07 36.40 -6.55
CA TYR A 67 27.03 34.98 -6.25
C TYR A 67 27.10 34.11 -7.50
N GLU A 68 26.42 34.47 -8.58
CA GLU A 68 26.42 33.69 -9.81
C GLU A 68 27.84 33.59 -10.41
N ASN A 69 28.57 34.71 -10.44
CA ASN A 69 29.96 34.74 -10.90
C ASN A 69 30.88 33.92 -9.98
N ILE A 70 30.71 34.07 -8.66
CA ILE A 70 31.47 33.32 -7.65
C ILE A 70 31.24 31.83 -7.80
N TYR A 71 29.98 31.41 -7.91
CA TYR A 71 29.58 30.02 -8.01
C TYR A 71 30.08 29.38 -9.32
N ASN A 72 29.99 30.10 -10.44
CA ASN A 72 30.47 29.62 -11.73
C ASN A 72 31.99 29.41 -11.73
N LEU A 73 32.77 30.41 -11.27
CA LEU A 73 34.22 30.28 -11.17
C LEU A 73 34.62 29.16 -10.21
N LYS A 74 33.98 29.07 -9.04
CA LYS A 74 34.21 27.99 -8.08
C LYS A 74 33.95 26.61 -8.71
N LYS A 75 32.90 26.47 -9.53
CA LYS A 75 32.55 25.21 -10.20
C LYS A 75 33.63 24.80 -11.20
N GLU A 76 34.19 25.74 -11.96
CA GLU A 76 35.29 25.46 -12.89
C GLU A 76 36.57 25.04 -12.16
N LEU A 77 36.95 25.80 -11.12
CA LEU A 77 38.11 25.47 -10.29
C LEU A 77 37.96 24.06 -9.67
N TYR A 78 36.78 23.75 -9.13
CA TYR A 78 36.52 22.44 -8.53
C TYR A 78 36.68 21.29 -9.53
N LYS A 79 36.17 21.45 -10.77
CA LYS A 79 36.31 20.41 -11.82
C LYS A 79 37.76 20.09 -12.15
N ASN A 80 38.64 21.09 -12.14
CA ASN A 80 40.06 20.91 -12.42
C ASN A 80 40.77 20.16 -11.27
N GLU A 81 40.28 20.28 -10.05
CA GLU A 81 40.86 19.68 -8.85
C GLU A 81 40.32 18.28 -8.50
N ILE A 82 39.32 17.75 -9.23
CA ILE A 82 38.74 16.42 -8.95
C ILE A 82 39.81 15.32 -8.93
N ASN A 83 40.85 15.44 -9.75
CA ASN A 83 41.96 14.50 -9.80
C ASN A 83 42.92 14.56 -8.59
N ASN A 84 42.72 15.50 -7.67
CA ASN A 84 43.50 15.63 -6.44
C ASN A 84 42.71 15.16 -5.20
N ILE A 85 41.43 14.79 -5.35
CA ILE A 85 40.57 14.32 -4.26
C ILE A 85 40.99 12.91 -3.80
N ASN A 86 41.10 12.70 -2.48
CA ASN A 86 41.33 11.39 -1.88
C ASN A 86 40.05 10.83 -1.24
N LEU A 87 40.00 9.52 -1.01
CA LEU A 87 38.94 8.91 -0.19
C LEU A 87 39.15 9.26 1.28
N ILE A 88 38.07 9.25 2.06
CA ILE A 88 38.19 9.21 3.52
C ILE A 88 38.80 7.86 3.93
N ASP A 89 39.75 7.92 4.86
CA ASP A 89 40.52 6.76 5.29
C ASP A 89 39.61 5.61 5.75
N GLY A 90 39.89 4.39 5.26
CA GLY A 90 39.13 3.19 5.60
C GLY A 90 37.80 3.01 4.85
N PHE A 91 37.30 4.01 4.11
CA PHE A 91 35.98 3.92 3.48
C PHE A 91 35.91 2.79 2.44
N TYR A 92 36.97 2.64 1.63
CA TYR A 92 37.03 1.59 0.60
C TYR A 92 36.94 0.18 1.19
N ASP A 93 37.64 -0.07 2.28
CA ASP A 93 37.64 -1.37 2.96
C ASP A 93 36.27 -1.67 3.57
N PHE A 94 35.66 -0.67 4.19
CA PHE A 94 34.29 -0.79 4.70
C PHE A 94 33.28 -1.05 3.58
N PHE A 95 33.36 -0.30 2.48
CA PHE A 95 32.49 -0.49 1.32
C PHE A 95 32.58 -1.92 0.76
N ASN A 96 33.78 -2.46 0.62
CA ASN A 96 33.98 -3.85 0.18
C ASN A 96 33.42 -4.86 1.17
N LEU A 97 33.56 -4.60 2.48
CA LEU A 97 32.97 -5.43 3.52
C LEU A 97 31.43 -5.44 3.42
N LEU A 98 30.81 -4.29 3.16
CA LEU A 98 29.35 -4.19 2.97
C LEU A 98 28.89 -4.99 1.74
N ILE A 99 29.60 -4.89 0.61
CA ILE A 99 29.30 -5.69 -0.58
C ILE A 99 29.42 -7.18 -0.29
N LYS A 100 30.49 -7.61 0.39
CA LYS A 100 30.71 -9.02 0.75
C LYS A 100 29.57 -9.59 1.61
N ASN A 101 28.97 -8.76 2.46
CA ASN A 101 27.85 -9.14 3.32
C ASN A 101 26.48 -8.91 2.65
N GLY A 102 26.43 -8.63 1.34
CA GLY A 102 25.18 -8.48 0.60
C GLY A 102 24.33 -7.29 1.05
N LYS A 103 24.96 -6.23 1.56
CA LYS A 103 24.26 -5.04 2.06
C LYS A 103 23.82 -4.12 0.93
N ILE A 104 22.75 -3.35 1.16
CA ILE A 104 22.31 -2.30 0.24
C ILE A 104 23.09 -1.04 0.56
N ILE A 105 23.74 -0.47 -0.46
CA ILE A 105 24.62 0.69 -0.33
C ILE A 105 24.09 1.82 -1.21
N CYS A 106 23.84 2.99 -0.61
CA CYS A 106 23.27 4.14 -1.29
C CYS A 106 24.09 5.41 -1.04
N ILE A 107 23.99 6.37 -1.96
CA ILE A 107 24.62 7.71 -1.85
C ILE A 107 23.55 8.80 -1.92
N VAL A 108 23.66 9.83 -1.07
CA VAL A 108 22.81 11.04 -1.09
C VAL A 108 23.68 12.28 -1.04
N THR A 109 23.70 13.10 -2.10
CA THR A 109 24.60 14.25 -2.20
C THR A 109 23.94 15.49 -2.82
N ASP A 110 24.42 16.68 -2.43
CA ASP A 110 24.13 17.97 -3.09
C ASP A 110 25.00 18.19 -4.36
N ALA A 111 25.81 17.20 -4.77
CA ALA A 111 26.55 17.22 -6.04
C ALA A 111 25.65 16.90 -7.25
N THR A 112 25.98 17.46 -8.42
CA THR A 112 25.26 17.22 -9.67
C THR A 112 25.68 15.89 -10.33
N ASP A 113 24.85 15.35 -11.22
CA ASP A 113 25.15 14.11 -11.96
C ASP A 113 26.50 14.16 -12.69
N GLU A 114 26.84 15.31 -13.28
CA GLU A 114 28.13 15.56 -13.93
C GLU A 114 29.32 15.33 -12.99
N ILE A 115 29.22 15.80 -11.74
CA ILE A 115 30.28 15.67 -10.74
C ILE A 115 30.37 14.21 -10.28
N ILE A 116 29.22 13.56 -10.05
CA ILE A 116 29.18 12.12 -9.73
C ILE A 116 29.84 11.29 -10.83
N GLU A 117 29.63 11.63 -12.10
CA GLU A 117 30.26 10.91 -13.21
C GLU A 117 31.79 11.06 -13.20
N LEU A 118 32.30 12.28 -12.97
CA LEU A 118 33.74 12.55 -12.86
C LEU A 118 34.36 11.84 -11.66
N ILE A 119 33.71 11.90 -10.49
CA ILE A 119 34.14 11.19 -9.28
C ILE A 119 34.11 9.67 -9.50
N SER A 120 33.08 9.14 -10.16
CA SER A 120 32.96 7.72 -10.47
C SER A 120 33.97 7.24 -11.53
N LYS A 121 34.52 8.14 -12.36
CA LYS A 121 35.65 7.82 -13.25
C LYS A 121 36.94 7.63 -12.45
N ARG A 122 37.16 8.47 -11.43
CA ARG A 122 38.30 8.37 -10.51
C ARG A 122 38.17 7.19 -9.54
N PHE A 123 36.98 6.95 -9.02
CA PHE A 123 36.67 5.90 -8.05
C PHE A 123 35.58 4.96 -8.61
N PRO A 124 35.93 4.02 -9.51
CA PRO A 124 34.96 3.19 -10.22
C PRO A 124 34.09 2.30 -9.33
N PHE A 125 34.53 1.99 -8.11
CA PHE A 125 33.79 1.13 -7.19
C PHE A 125 32.46 1.75 -6.75
N LEU A 126 32.32 3.08 -6.79
CA LEU A 126 31.06 3.79 -6.49
C LEU A 126 29.92 3.41 -7.44
N LYS A 127 30.24 2.90 -8.64
CA LYS A 127 29.23 2.37 -9.58
C LYS A 127 28.51 1.12 -9.06
N LYS A 128 29.02 0.49 -7.99
CA LYS A 128 28.39 -0.67 -7.35
C LYS A 128 27.33 -0.28 -6.31
N CYS A 129 27.13 1.02 -6.04
CA CYS A 129 26.03 1.48 -5.21
C CYS A 129 24.69 1.15 -5.85
N ASN A 130 23.73 0.73 -5.03
CA ASN A 130 22.39 0.35 -5.46
C ASN A 130 21.57 1.56 -5.91
N ILE A 131 21.66 2.68 -5.18
CA ILE A 131 20.89 3.90 -5.43
C ILE A 131 21.78 5.13 -5.19
N ILE A 132 21.77 6.09 -6.10
CA ILE A 132 22.45 7.39 -5.94
C ILE A 132 21.41 8.49 -6.13
N ILE A 133 21.24 9.33 -5.10
CA ILE A 133 20.43 10.56 -5.14
C ILE A 133 21.37 11.75 -5.25
N THR A 134 21.26 12.48 -6.35
CA THR A 134 22.04 13.68 -6.65
C THR A 134 21.22 14.95 -6.48
N ARG A 135 21.87 16.11 -6.60
CA ARG A 135 21.20 17.41 -6.65
C ARG A 135 20.10 17.47 -7.70
N ASN A 136 20.29 16.81 -8.83
CA ASN A 136 19.34 16.77 -9.95
C ASN A 136 18.07 15.98 -9.60
N SER A 137 18.15 15.07 -8.63
CA SER A 137 17.03 14.23 -8.18
C SER A 137 16.19 14.88 -7.07
N SER A 138 16.68 15.93 -6.40
CA SER A 138 16.01 16.57 -5.26
C SER A 138 15.48 17.97 -5.59
N LYS A 139 14.26 18.28 -5.16
CA LYS A 139 13.65 19.61 -5.32
C LYS A 139 14.32 20.67 -4.43
N LYS A 140 14.75 20.27 -3.24
CA LYS A 140 15.39 21.14 -2.24
C LYS A 140 16.79 20.64 -1.89
N ARG A 141 17.69 21.57 -1.57
CA ARG A 141 19.03 21.27 -1.04
C ARG A 141 18.94 20.95 0.44
N LYS A 142 19.95 20.24 0.96
CA LYS A 142 20.17 20.14 2.42
C LYS A 142 20.13 21.58 3.01
N PRO A 143 19.56 21.86 4.20
CA PRO A 143 19.22 20.94 5.29
C PRO A 143 17.82 20.30 5.17
N ASP A 144 17.09 20.55 4.09
CA ASP A 144 15.81 19.89 3.85
C ASP A 144 16.01 18.40 3.55
N SER A 145 15.23 17.55 4.20
CA SER A 145 15.36 16.09 4.16
C SER A 145 14.82 15.43 2.90
N HIS A 146 14.29 16.21 1.94
CA HIS A 146 13.70 15.69 0.70
C HIS A 146 14.62 14.72 -0.05
N CYS A 147 15.94 14.94 -0.04
CA CYS A 147 16.90 14.03 -0.68
C CYS A 147 16.95 12.65 -0.03
N TYR A 148 16.91 12.56 1.30
CA TYR A 148 16.86 11.30 2.05
C TYR A 148 15.48 10.64 1.96
N LEU A 149 14.39 11.42 2.02
CA LEU A 149 13.03 10.90 1.86
C LEU A 149 12.83 10.31 0.46
N SER A 150 13.36 10.98 -0.58
CA SER A 150 13.33 10.46 -1.96
C SER A 150 14.13 9.15 -2.12
N LEU A 151 15.15 8.93 -1.29
CA LEU A 151 15.87 7.67 -1.26
C LEU A 151 15.03 6.58 -0.62
N LEU A 152 14.38 6.86 0.52
CA LEU A 152 13.51 5.89 1.22
C LEU A 152 12.40 5.38 0.30
N ASP A 153 11.82 6.26 -0.52
CA ASP A 153 10.77 5.89 -1.48
C ASP A 153 11.27 4.92 -2.58
N LYS A 154 12.58 4.88 -2.85
CA LYS A 154 13.20 3.98 -3.84
C LYS A 154 13.72 2.68 -3.23
N LEU A 155 13.74 2.54 -1.91
CA LEU A 155 14.18 1.30 -1.26
C LEU A 155 13.10 0.20 -1.36
N PRO A 156 13.51 -1.08 -1.29
CA PRO A 156 12.57 -2.19 -1.14
C PRO A 156 11.64 -2.00 0.06
N LYS A 157 10.34 -2.21 -0.15
CA LYS A 157 9.29 -1.93 0.85
C LYS A 157 9.32 -2.82 2.10
N ASP A 158 10.00 -3.96 2.01
CA ASP A 158 10.20 -4.92 3.10
C ASP A 158 11.32 -4.50 4.07
N ILE A 159 12.04 -3.41 3.77
CA ILE A 159 13.07 -2.85 4.65
C ILE A 159 12.41 -1.93 5.67
N GLU A 160 12.51 -2.29 6.95
CA GLU A 160 12.05 -1.46 8.06
C GLU A 160 13.02 -0.30 8.31
N ASN A 161 12.49 0.88 8.69
CA ASN A 161 13.28 2.11 8.87
C ASN A 161 14.43 1.98 9.87
N HIS A 162 14.30 1.11 10.88
CA HIS A 162 15.37 0.88 11.84
C HIS A 162 16.51 -0.02 11.34
N HIS A 163 16.36 -0.68 10.18
CA HIS A 163 17.43 -1.42 9.50
C HIS A 163 18.29 -0.52 8.59
N ILE A 164 18.01 0.78 8.58
CA ILE A 164 18.68 1.78 7.75
C ILE A 164 19.60 2.62 8.63
N ILE A 165 20.81 2.88 8.14
CA ILE A 165 21.79 3.78 8.77
C ILE A 165 22.35 4.79 7.78
N ALA A 166 22.52 6.04 8.22
CA ALA A 166 23.08 7.13 7.41
C ALA A 166 24.39 7.69 7.98
N PHE A 167 25.27 8.18 7.10
CA PHE A 167 26.56 8.79 7.42
C PHE A 167 26.62 10.20 6.84
N GLU A 168 26.98 11.19 7.67
CA GLU A 168 27.00 12.62 7.35
C GLU A 168 28.17 13.31 8.05
N ASP A 169 28.76 14.35 7.46
CA ASP A 169 29.93 15.07 8.00
C ASP A 169 29.60 16.48 8.50
N SER A 170 28.56 17.11 7.92
CA SER A 170 28.26 18.52 8.08
C SER A 170 27.00 18.76 8.92
N TYR A 171 26.82 19.99 9.45
CA TYR A 171 25.67 20.31 10.30
C TYR A 171 24.38 20.39 9.48
N LYS A 172 24.46 21.05 8.33
CA LYS A 172 23.39 21.10 7.33
C LYS A 172 22.96 19.69 6.89
N GLY A 173 23.92 18.81 6.61
CA GLY A 173 23.65 17.44 6.22
C GLY A 173 23.09 16.58 7.35
N TRP A 174 23.65 16.70 8.54
CA TRP A 174 23.15 16.02 9.75
C TRP A 174 21.67 16.31 10.02
N ILE A 175 21.23 17.58 9.92
CA ILE A 175 19.82 17.95 10.09
C ILE A 175 18.94 17.34 9.00
N SER A 176 19.41 17.32 7.76
CA SER A 176 18.71 16.69 6.64
C SER A 176 18.53 15.18 6.86
N ALA A 177 19.60 14.47 7.21
CA ALA A 177 19.58 13.03 7.43
C ALA A 177 18.71 12.65 8.62
N THR A 178 18.90 13.27 9.79
CA THR A 178 18.18 12.90 11.03
C THR A 178 16.68 13.22 11.00
N ASN A 179 16.22 14.07 10.09
CA ASN A 179 14.80 14.27 9.86
C ASN A 179 14.13 13.17 9.02
N ALA A 180 14.92 12.29 8.39
CA ALA A 180 14.45 11.18 7.55
C ALA A 180 14.93 9.80 7.99
N ILE A 181 16.07 9.71 8.68
CA ILE A 181 16.71 8.44 9.06
C ILE A 181 16.98 8.46 10.56
N TYR A 182 16.54 7.40 11.26
CA TYR A 182 16.63 7.35 12.71
C TYR A 182 18.06 7.12 13.20
N ASN A 183 18.79 6.22 12.51
CA ASN A 183 20.15 5.85 12.85
C ASN A 183 21.13 6.65 11.99
N CYS A 184 21.88 7.56 12.59
CA CYS A 184 22.87 8.38 11.88
C CYS A 184 24.24 8.37 12.60
N ILE A 185 25.32 8.49 11.82
CA ILE A 185 26.70 8.62 12.30
C ILE A 185 27.31 9.90 11.75
N LEU A 186 27.92 10.69 12.63
CA LEU A 186 28.68 11.88 12.24
C LEU A 186 30.12 11.51 11.89
N ILE A 187 30.57 11.82 10.68
CA ILE A 187 31.96 11.68 10.21
C ILE A 187 32.66 13.03 10.34
N ASN A 188 33.13 13.39 11.53
CA ASN A 188 33.90 14.61 11.74
C ASN A 188 34.65 14.59 13.08
N ASN A 189 35.59 15.52 13.26
CA ASN A 189 36.37 15.66 14.48
C ASN A 189 35.92 16.86 15.34
N GLU A 190 36.44 16.93 16.57
CA GLU A 190 36.07 17.93 17.57
C GLU A 190 36.42 19.37 17.18
N ASN A 191 37.32 19.58 16.21
CA ASN A 191 37.68 20.91 15.72
C ASN A 191 36.65 21.49 14.74
N TYR A 192 35.66 20.70 14.31
CA TYR A 192 34.60 21.18 13.45
C TYR A 192 33.71 22.21 14.17
N VAL A 193 33.47 23.35 13.53
CA VAL A 193 32.82 24.52 14.16
C VAL A 193 31.44 24.20 14.75
N TYR A 194 30.69 23.30 14.12
CA TYR A 194 29.35 22.88 14.57
C TYR A 194 29.36 21.57 15.37
N TYR A 195 30.53 21.00 15.72
CA TYR A 195 30.63 19.69 16.37
C TYR A 195 29.81 19.59 17.66
N ASN A 196 29.81 20.66 18.47
CA ASN A 196 29.07 20.74 19.72
C ASN A 196 27.57 21.04 19.51
N MET A 197 27.18 21.55 18.35
CA MET A 197 25.78 21.76 17.98
C MET A 197 25.12 20.47 17.46
N ILE A 198 25.93 19.50 17.04
CA ILE A 198 25.48 18.18 16.59
C ILE A 198 25.40 17.22 17.78
N ASN A 199 24.17 16.91 18.19
CA ASN A 199 23.88 15.91 19.22
C ASN A 199 23.86 14.48 18.64
N ALA A 200 24.97 14.06 18.03
CA ALA A 200 25.10 12.71 17.50
C ALA A 200 25.49 11.72 18.60
N ALA A 201 24.71 10.64 18.73
CA ALA A 201 25.04 9.54 19.64
C ALA A 201 26.28 8.75 19.20
N ASN A 202 26.57 8.76 17.88
CA ASN A 202 27.68 8.05 17.26
C ASN A 202 28.49 9.04 16.41
N LYS A 203 29.79 9.12 16.67
CA LYS A 203 30.72 10.04 16.01
C LYS A 203 32.00 9.29 15.68
N MET A 204 32.60 9.59 14.54
CA MET A 204 33.90 9.06 14.15
C MET A 204 34.61 10.04 13.21
N ASN A 205 35.94 9.92 13.12
CA ASN A 205 36.74 10.81 12.29
C ASN A 205 36.92 10.27 10.87
N ASP A 206 37.01 8.96 10.74
CA ASP A 206 37.22 8.21 9.49
C ASP A 206 36.61 6.81 9.63
N PHE A 207 36.77 5.97 8.61
CA PHE A 207 36.23 4.60 8.58
C PHE A 207 37.22 3.54 9.08
N LYS A 208 38.37 3.93 9.66
CA LYS A 208 39.30 2.96 10.23
C LYS A 208 38.64 2.24 11.40
N ASN A 209 38.73 0.91 11.40
CA ASN A 209 38.17 0.04 12.44
C ASN A 209 36.66 0.18 12.64
N ILE A 210 35.90 0.69 11.67
CA ILE A 210 34.43 0.85 11.81
C ILE A 210 33.74 -0.48 12.11
N SER A 211 34.26 -1.61 11.64
CA SER A 211 33.73 -2.95 11.96
C SER A 211 33.80 -3.31 13.44
N GLU A 212 34.67 -2.65 14.21
CA GLU A 212 34.81 -2.81 15.66
C GLU A 212 33.94 -1.80 16.43
N LEU A 213 33.30 -0.85 15.71
CA LEU A 213 32.43 0.14 16.32
C LEU A 213 31.18 -0.53 16.90
N LEU A 214 31.00 -0.31 18.19
CA LEU A 214 29.81 -0.63 18.93
C LEU A 214 28.81 0.51 18.79
N PHE A 215 27.87 0.36 17.85
CA PHE A 215 26.86 1.37 17.53
C PHE A 215 25.93 1.57 18.73
N LYS A 216 25.82 2.81 19.18
CA LYS A 216 24.94 3.23 20.27
C LYS A 216 23.57 3.59 19.69
N LEU A 217 22.55 2.85 20.10
CA LEU A 217 21.18 3.15 19.73
C LEU A 217 20.71 4.48 20.35
N SER A 218 19.78 5.15 19.66
CA SER A 218 19.14 6.39 20.13
C SER A 218 18.15 6.18 21.27
N PHE A 219 17.95 4.93 21.72
CA PHE A 219 17.08 4.59 22.84
C PHE A 219 17.65 3.43 23.66
N ASN A 220 17.08 3.23 24.85
CA ASN A 220 17.41 2.11 25.72
C ASN A 220 16.48 0.91 25.46
N TYR A 221 17.05 -0.29 25.39
CA TYR A 221 16.24 -1.50 25.33
C TYR A 221 15.40 -1.65 26.60
N LEU A 222 14.15 -2.06 26.42
CA LEU A 222 13.21 -2.39 27.48
C LEU A 222 13.49 -3.80 27.99
N PRO A 223 13.51 -4.04 29.32
CA PRO A 223 13.75 -5.37 29.86
C PRO A 223 12.63 -6.33 29.47
N PHE A 224 12.97 -7.57 29.11
CA PHE A 224 12.00 -8.57 28.67
C PHE A 224 12.32 -9.98 29.18
N TYR A 225 11.28 -10.76 29.41
CA TYR A 225 11.41 -12.14 29.86
C TYR A 225 11.43 -13.09 28.66
N ILE A 226 12.41 -13.98 28.55
CA ILE A 226 12.43 -15.05 27.54
C ILE A 226 12.03 -16.38 28.17
N SER A 227 11.18 -17.17 27.52
CA SER A 227 10.83 -18.54 27.96
C SER A 227 11.66 -19.62 27.25
N SER A 228 11.60 -20.88 27.71
CA SER A 228 12.36 -22.03 27.16
C SER A 228 13.89 -21.97 27.37
N LYS A 229 14.31 -21.62 28.60
CA LYS A 229 15.70 -21.22 28.88
C LYS A 229 16.69 -22.37 29.15
N THR A 230 16.22 -23.53 29.59
CA THR A 230 17.08 -24.63 30.04
C THR A 230 17.88 -25.28 28.91
N HIS A 231 17.29 -25.47 27.73
CA HIS A 231 17.94 -26.12 26.59
C HIS A 231 19.01 -25.23 25.91
N HIS A 232 18.92 -23.92 26.09
CA HIS A 232 19.75 -22.93 25.39
C HIS A 232 20.49 -21.97 26.36
N ARG A 233 20.83 -22.45 27.57
CA ARG A 233 21.44 -21.63 28.63
C ARG A 233 22.61 -20.75 28.15
N ASP A 234 23.59 -21.34 27.47
CA ASP A 234 24.77 -20.60 26.99
C ASP A 234 24.44 -19.54 25.94
N LYS A 235 23.48 -19.84 25.06
CA LYS A 235 22.97 -18.91 24.05
C LYS A 235 22.31 -17.71 24.73
N TRP A 236 21.50 -17.93 25.75
CA TRP A 236 20.83 -16.86 26.51
C TRP A 236 21.79 -16.02 27.34
N LEU A 237 22.75 -16.66 28.02
CA LEU A 237 23.81 -15.95 28.75
C LEU A 237 24.63 -15.04 27.84
N LYS A 238 24.93 -15.50 26.61
CA LYS A 238 25.59 -14.66 25.60
C LYS A 238 24.72 -13.47 25.19
N LEU A 239 23.43 -13.69 24.92
CA LEU A 239 22.51 -12.63 24.50
C LEU A 239 22.21 -11.62 25.62
N GLN A 240 22.28 -12.01 26.89
CA GLN A 240 22.16 -11.10 28.04
C GLN A 240 23.24 -10.02 28.08
N THR A 241 24.38 -10.24 27.43
CA THR A 241 25.41 -9.20 27.28
C THR A 241 25.00 -8.09 26.31
N MET A 242 24.03 -8.37 25.42
CA MET A 242 23.59 -7.47 24.34
C MET A 242 22.19 -6.90 24.60
N TYR A 243 21.32 -7.67 25.25
CA TYR A 243 19.92 -7.33 25.49
C TYR A 243 19.55 -7.44 26.98
N PRO A 244 18.61 -6.63 27.48
CA PRO A 244 18.16 -6.65 28.87
C PRO A 244 17.20 -7.82 29.12
N ILE A 245 17.68 -9.04 28.92
CA ILE A 245 16.91 -10.27 29.11
C ILE A 245 16.83 -10.58 30.60
N VAL A 246 15.62 -10.58 31.15
CA VAL A 246 15.36 -10.91 32.55
C VAL A 246 15.20 -12.43 32.70
N ALA A 247 16.19 -13.06 33.32
CA ALA A 247 16.26 -14.51 33.47
C ALA A 247 17.25 -14.94 34.57
N ASN A 248 17.18 -14.33 35.75
CA ASN A 248 18.18 -14.48 36.81
C ASN A 248 18.32 -15.93 37.34
N TRP A 249 17.28 -16.74 37.24
CA TRP A 249 17.34 -18.13 37.70
C TRP A 249 18.24 -19.04 36.83
N ILE A 250 18.58 -18.63 35.58
CA ILE A 250 19.48 -19.41 34.71
C ILE A 250 20.92 -19.48 35.24
N HIS A 251 21.25 -18.75 36.32
CA HIS A 251 22.55 -18.81 36.98
C HIS A 251 22.65 -19.95 38.01
N ILE A 252 21.55 -20.61 38.36
CA ILE A 252 21.56 -21.74 39.30
C ILE A 252 22.32 -22.91 38.66
N ASN A 253 23.31 -23.44 39.37
CA ASN A 253 24.22 -24.46 38.87
C ASN A 253 24.06 -25.79 39.63
N LYS A 254 22.81 -26.29 39.70
CA LYS A 254 22.46 -27.59 40.28
C LYS A 254 21.89 -28.50 39.20
N ASN A 255 22.25 -29.77 39.22
CA ASN A 255 21.65 -30.75 38.32
C ASN A 255 20.19 -31.01 38.71
N LYS A 256 19.35 -31.43 37.76
CA LYS A 256 17.91 -31.69 37.99
C LYS A 256 17.64 -32.64 39.16
N GLU A 257 18.56 -33.57 39.41
CA GLU A 257 18.51 -34.58 40.49
C GLU A 257 18.87 -34.02 41.88
N GLU A 258 19.52 -32.85 41.93
CA GLU A 258 20.02 -32.18 43.15
C GLU A 258 19.11 -31.00 43.59
N ILE A 259 18.09 -30.68 42.81
CA ILE A 259 17.14 -29.58 43.09
C ILE A 259 16.11 -30.06 44.12
N ASN A 260 16.25 -29.57 45.36
CA ASN A 260 15.33 -29.87 46.46
C ASN A 260 14.10 -28.94 46.45
N THR A 261 13.20 -29.06 47.44
CA THR A 261 11.98 -28.23 47.52
C THR A 261 12.28 -26.74 47.72
N GLU A 262 13.26 -26.40 48.56
CA GLU A 262 13.67 -25.00 48.80
C GLU A 262 14.24 -24.36 47.53
N ASP A 263 15.01 -25.12 46.74
CA ASP A 263 15.53 -24.66 45.45
C ASP A 263 14.41 -24.37 44.45
N LYS A 264 13.34 -25.19 44.42
CA LYS A 264 12.18 -24.97 43.54
C LYS A 264 11.41 -23.72 43.94
N GLU A 265 11.21 -23.52 45.24
CA GLU A 265 10.55 -22.32 45.76
C GLU A 265 11.36 -21.06 45.42
N TYR A 266 12.68 -21.11 45.62
CA TYR A 266 13.58 -20.03 45.20
C TYR A 266 13.49 -19.75 43.70
N ILE A 267 13.54 -20.78 42.84
CA ILE A 267 13.42 -20.62 41.38
C ILE A 267 12.08 -19.94 41.01
N CYS A 268 10.97 -20.39 41.59
CA CYS A 268 9.65 -19.81 41.33
C CYS A 268 9.60 -18.32 41.72
N ASN A 269 10.15 -17.97 42.88
CA ASN A 269 10.20 -16.57 43.33
C ASN A 269 11.05 -15.71 42.39
N VAL A 270 12.22 -16.21 41.95
CA VAL A 270 13.07 -15.50 40.98
C VAL A 270 12.35 -15.33 39.63
N ILE A 271 11.65 -16.36 39.13
CA ILE A 271 10.84 -16.25 37.90
C ILE A 271 9.76 -15.18 38.04
N GLN A 272 9.10 -15.13 39.19
CA GLN A 272 8.06 -14.14 39.46
C GLN A 272 8.62 -12.71 39.46
N ASP A 273 9.74 -12.49 40.15
CA ASP A 273 10.43 -11.19 40.19
C ASP A 273 10.96 -10.78 38.80
N ASP A 274 11.48 -11.74 38.04
CA ASP A 274 11.95 -11.54 36.67
C ASP A 274 10.80 -11.11 35.74
N ILE A 275 9.65 -11.77 35.83
CA ILE A 275 8.47 -11.43 35.03
C ILE A 275 7.92 -10.06 35.44
N ASN A 276 7.89 -9.75 36.74
CA ASN A 276 7.43 -8.45 37.24
C ASN A 276 8.28 -7.30 36.72
N SER A 277 9.61 -7.48 36.70
CA SER A 277 10.58 -6.50 36.20
C SER A 277 10.69 -6.44 34.68
N SER A 278 10.12 -7.39 33.96
CA SER A 278 10.02 -7.37 32.49
C SER A 278 8.86 -6.50 31.99
N VAL A 279 9.03 -5.88 30.82
CA VAL A 279 7.96 -5.13 30.14
C VAL A 279 7.08 -6.06 29.29
N PHE A 280 7.70 -7.07 28.68
CA PHE A 280 7.03 -8.07 27.84
C PHE A 280 7.73 -9.42 27.91
N GLY A 281 7.06 -10.46 27.40
CA GLY A 281 7.59 -11.81 27.29
C GLY A 281 7.90 -12.19 25.84
N ILE A 282 8.87 -13.08 25.64
CA ILE A 282 9.12 -13.78 24.39
C ILE A 282 9.07 -15.28 24.66
N LEU A 283 8.23 -15.99 23.92
CA LEU A 283 8.27 -17.44 23.84
C LEU A 283 9.03 -17.82 22.57
N TYR A 284 10.18 -18.48 22.76
CA TYR A 284 10.98 -18.99 21.66
C TYR A 284 10.96 -20.51 21.68
N LEU A 285 10.62 -21.12 20.53
CA LEU A 285 10.63 -22.57 20.33
C LEU A 285 11.51 -22.91 19.12
N GLU A 286 12.30 -23.97 19.25
CA GLU A 286 13.10 -24.58 18.17
C GLU A 286 12.80 -26.08 18.07
N LYS A 287 12.94 -26.65 16.87
CA LYS A 287 12.99 -28.09 16.56
C LYS A 287 11.72 -28.88 16.88
N ASN A 288 10.55 -28.29 16.69
CA ASN A 288 9.28 -29.00 16.89
C ASN A 288 9.15 -29.62 18.31
N GLU A 289 9.82 -29.05 19.31
CA GLU A 289 9.86 -29.59 20.67
C GLU A 289 8.48 -29.47 21.34
N LYS A 290 7.86 -30.62 21.65
CA LYS A 290 6.50 -30.69 22.23
C LYS A 290 6.48 -30.71 23.76
N GLU A 291 7.62 -30.96 24.42
CA GLU A 291 7.71 -31.15 25.87
C GLU A 291 8.25 -29.90 26.61
N HIS A 292 7.43 -28.85 26.73
CA HIS A 292 7.79 -27.62 27.46
C HIS A 292 6.81 -27.25 28.58
N ILE A 293 6.58 -28.18 29.51
CA ILE A 293 5.70 -27.94 30.69
C ILE A 293 6.18 -26.71 31.49
N GLY A 294 7.49 -26.48 31.59
CA GLY A 294 8.04 -25.28 32.26
C GLY A 294 7.64 -23.97 31.57
N SER A 295 7.66 -23.93 30.25
CA SER A 295 7.25 -22.74 29.47
C SER A 295 5.75 -22.44 29.63
N LEU A 296 4.90 -23.45 29.84
CA LEU A 296 3.46 -23.23 30.12
C LEU A 296 3.24 -22.47 31.44
N ILE A 297 4.03 -22.75 32.48
CA ILE A 297 3.94 -22.05 33.76
C ILE A 297 4.36 -20.58 33.60
N GLU A 298 5.49 -20.35 32.92
CA GLU A 298 6.00 -19.01 32.64
C GLU A 298 5.03 -18.19 31.77
N ILE A 299 4.42 -18.81 30.75
CA ILE A 299 3.37 -18.18 29.93
C ILE A 299 2.15 -17.83 30.80
N GLY A 300 1.73 -18.74 31.68
CA GLY A 300 0.63 -18.48 32.63
C GLY A 300 0.90 -17.27 33.52
N LEU A 301 2.13 -17.13 34.02
CA LEU A 301 2.55 -15.99 34.84
C LEU A 301 2.62 -14.68 34.05
N LEU A 302 3.13 -14.71 32.81
CA LEU A 302 3.13 -13.55 31.92
C LEU A 302 1.71 -13.07 31.62
N LEU A 303 0.79 -14.00 31.33
CA LEU A 303 -0.62 -13.72 31.09
C LEU A 303 -1.32 -13.17 32.34
N ALA A 304 -1.04 -13.74 33.51
CA ALA A 304 -1.59 -13.27 34.79
C ALA A 304 -1.16 -11.82 35.09
N ASN A 305 0.05 -11.45 34.70
CA ASN A 305 0.58 -10.08 34.80
C ASN A 305 0.20 -9.18 33.61
N GLN A 306 -0.68 -9.64 32.71
CA GLN A 306 -1.14 -8.91 31.53
C GLN A 306 0.00 -8.44 30.60
N LYS A 307 1.14 -9.15 30.62
CA LYS A 307 2.29 -8.83 29.78
C LYS A 307 2.00 -9.31 28.36
N LYS A 308 2.41 -8.52 27.37
CA LYS A 308 2.39 -8.94 25.96
C LYS A 308 3.44 -10.02 25.74
N ILE A 309 3.12 -11.06 24.97
CA ILE A 309 3.98 -12.22 24.72
C ILE A 309 4.19 -12.35 23.22
N TYR A 310 5.45 -12.31 22.80
CA TYR A 310 5.85 -12.49 21.40
C TYR A 310 6.27 -13.94 21.15
N ILE A 311 5.69 -14.56 20.13
CA ILE A 311 5.87 -15.97 19.81
C ILE A 311 6.83 -16.07 18.61
N CYS A 312 7.96 -16.75 18.80
CA CYS A 312 9.10 -16.74 17.88
C CYS A 312 9.66 -18.17 17.65
N GLY A 313 10.18 -18.45 16.45
CA GLY A 313 10.64 -19.80 16.07
C GLY A 313 9.53 -20.74 15.58
N ASP A 314 9.73 -22.07 15.60
CA ASP A 314 8.82 -23.08 15.02
C ASP A 314 7.70 -23.51 15.98
N ASN A 315 6.80 -22.56 16.24
CA ASN A 315 5.73 -22.77 17.22
C ASN A 315 4.59 -23.63 16.66
N ILE A 316 4.64 -24.93 16.93
CA ILE A 316 3.56 -25.91 16.62
C ILE A 316 2.24 -25.55 17.34
N PHE A 317 2.30 -24.86 18.47
CA PHE A 317 1.12 -24.55 19.29
C PHE A 317 0.25 -23.40 18.76
N LYS A 318 0.60 -22.79 17.62
CA LYS A 318 -0.19 -21.71 16.98
C LYS A 318 -1.66 -22.10 16.82
N ASP A 319 -1.92 -23.36 16.53
CA ASP A 319 -3.26 -23.89 16.22
C ASP A 319 -3.85 -24.74 17.36
N GLU A 320 -3.05 -25.09 18.37
CA GLU A 320 -3.45 -26.05 19.42
C GLU A 320 -3.90 -25.39 20.75
N VAL A 321 -3.46 -24.16 21.09
CA VAL A 321 -3.80 -23.56 22.41
C VAL A 321 -4.04 -22.04 22.35
N LEU A 322 -5.04 -21.60 23.13
CA LEU A 322 -5.36 -20.23 23.60
C LEU A 322 -6.47 -19.46 22.84
N PHE A 323 -7.68 -20.02 22.85
CA PHE A 323 -8.90 -19.34 22.40
C PHE A 323 -9.28 -18.06 23.20
N ASN A 324 -8.67 -17.79 24.37
CA ASN A 324 -9.09 -16.70 25.27
C ASN A 324 -8.05 -15.58 25.53
N PHE A 325 -6.82 -15.67 25.02
CA PHE A 325 -5.76 -14.71 25.34
C PHE A 325 -5.15 -13.98 24.12
N LYS A 326 -5.82 -14.02 22.96
CA LYS A 326 -5.34 -13.44 21.69
C LYS A 326 -4.84 -11.99 21.81
N LYS A 327 -5.45 -11.17 22.68
CA LYS A 327 -5.03 -9.77 22.89
C LYS A 327 -3.62 -9.60 23.47
N TYR A 328 -3.08 -10.63 24.14
CA TYR A 328 -1.76 -10.59 24.77
C TYR A 328 -0.71 -11.35 23.96
N LEU A 329 -1.09 -12.06 22.90
CA LEU A 329 -0.16 -12.84 22.07
C LEU A 329 0.15 -12.10 20.78
N ASN A 330 1.43 -12.07 20.40
CA ASN A 330 1.89 -11.52 19.13
C ASN A 330 2.67 -12.57 18.34
N PHE A 331 2.22 -12.83 17.12
CA PHE A 331 2.76 -13.87 16.24
C PHE A 331 3.57 -13.31 15.06
N SER A 332 3.92 -12.01 15.09
CA SER A 332 4.63 -11.30 14.01
C SER A 332 6.00 -11.90 13.65
N HIS A 333 6.59 -12.71 14.55
CA HIS A 333 7.92 -13.29 14.37
C HIS A 333 7.93 -14.83 14.41
N ILE A 334 6.78 -15.46 14.14
CA ILE A 334 6.70 -16.92 13.93
C ILE A 334 7.62 -17.31 12.76
N ASN A 335 8.27 -18.49 12.88
CA ASN A 335 9.19 -19.04 11.89
C ASN A 335 10.41 -18.15 11.60
N ASN A 336 10.66 -17.13 12.43
CA ASN A 336 11.90 -16.38 12.41
C ASN A 336 12.86 -16.94 13.45
N PHE A 337 13.99 -17.47 12.96
CA PHE A 337 15.03 -18.09 13.77
C PHE A 337 16.21 -17.14 14.04
N ASP A 338 16.21 -15.94 13.47
CA ASP A 338 17.21 -14.90 13.74
C ASP A 338 16.79 -14.08 14.96
N LEU A 339 17.20 -14.56 16.14
CA LEU A 339 16.83 -13.94 17.42
C LEU A 339 17.33 -12.49 17.58
N ASN A 340 18.49 -12.16 17.05
CA ASN A 340 19.01 -10.79 17.13
C ASN A 340 18.09 -9.84 16.36
N LYS A 341 17.71 -10.23 15.14
CA LYS A 341 16.76 -9.48 14.32
C LYS A 341 15.40 -9.38 15.01
N VAL A 342 14.87 -10.48 15.53
CA VAL A 342 13.57 -10.51 16.22
C VAL A 342 13.58 -9.58 17.44
N PHE A 343 14.60 -9.66 18.29
CA PHE A 343 14.68 -8.84 19.49
C PHE A 343 14.81 -7.37 19.13
N MET A 344 15.62 -7.04 18.11
CA MET A 344 15.71 -5.68 17.61
C MET A 344 14.33 -5.16 17.17
N ASN A 345 13.64 -5.89 16.28
CA ASN A 345 12.35 -5.46 15.76
C ASN A 345 11.33 -5.19 16.88
N ILE A 346 11.20 -6.13 17.83
CA ILE A 346 10.26 -5.96 18.97
C ILE A 346 10.63 -4.72 19.81
N GLN A 347 11.92 -4.48 20.03
CA GLN A 347 12.39 -3.34 20.81
C GLN A 347 12.07 -2.01 20.14
N TYR A 348 12.27 -1.90 18.82
CA TYR A 348 11.87 -0.72 18.06
C TYR A 348 10.35 -0.52 18.06
N ASP A 349 9.56 -1.59 17.90
CA ASP A 349 8.09 -1.53 17.96
C ASP A 349 7.57 -1.00 19.30
N MET A 350 8.25 -1.38 20.39
CA MET A 350 7.84 -1.00 21.75
C MET A 350 8.42 0.35 22.21
N ASN A 351 9.45 0.88 21.54
CA ASN A 351 10.14 2.07 22.00
C ASN A 351 9.44 3.38 21.58
N GLU A 352 9.06 4.21 22.55
CA GLU A 352 8.31 5.44 22.29
C GLU A 352 9.03 6.44 21.37
N ASP A 353 10.35 6.59 21.50
CA ASP A 353 11.10 7.61 20.75
C ASP A 353 11.15 7.26 19.27
N TYR A 354 11.34 5.97 18.96
CA TYR A 354 11.22 5.48 17.59
C TYR A 354 9.79 5.60 17.06
N GLN A 355 8.76 5.25 17.85
CA GLN A 355 7.37 5.41 17.42
C GLN A 355 6.99 6.88 17.17
N LYS A 356 7.50 7.82 17.98
CA LYS A 356 7.35 9.27 17.75
C LYS A 356 8.03 9.70 16.46
N PHE A 357 9.25 9.21 16.21
CA PHE A 357 9.97 9.48 14.96
C PHE A 357 9.23 8.95 13.73
N ILE A 358 8.76 7.70 13.74
CA ILE A 358 8.00 7.11 12.63
C ILE A 358 6.72 7.90 12.35
N LYS A 359 5.99 8.34 13.39
CA LYS A 359 4.83 9.21 13.21
C LYS A 359 5.19 10.55 12.57
N LYS A 360 6.31 11.15 12.95
CA LYS A 360 6.82 12.40 12.35
C LYS A 360 7.21 12.20 10.88
N ILE A 361 7.91 11.12 10.57
CA ILE A 361 8.30 10.81 9.18
C ILE A 361 7.09 10.51 8.32
N ASN A 362 6.16 9.70 8.78
CA ASN A 362 4.96 9.39 8.02
C ASN A 362 4.14 10.65 7.77
N HIS A 363 4.04 11.58 8.74
CA HIS A 363 3.46 12.90 8.49
C HIS A 363 4.23 13.68 7.44
N HIS A 364 5.56 13.75 7.50
CA HIS A 364 6.35 14.44 6.47
C HIS A 364 6.28 13.80 5.08
N GLN A 365 6.22 12.47 4.96
CA GLN A 365 6.03 11.78 3.69
C GLN A 365 4.62 12.01 3.15
N ILE A 366 3.60 11.98 4.02
CA ILE A 366 2.22 12.35 3.65
C ILE A 366 2.18 13.82 3.22
N ASP A 367 2.88 14.73 3.89
CA ASP A 367 2.97 16.15 3.56
C ASP A 367 3.75 16.38 2.26
N ILE A 368 4.73 15.54 1.89
CA ILE A 368 5.49 15.68 0.63
C ILE A 368 4.70 15.08 -0.53
N ILE A 369 4.03 13.94 -0.33
CA ILE A 369 3.10 13.37 -1.31
C ILE A 369 1.91 14.30 -1.52
N SER A 370 1.43 14.94 -0.45
CA SER A 370 0.40 15.97 -0.54
C SER A 370 0.94 17.24 -1.18
N ASN A 371 2.16 17.71 -0.88
CA ASN A 371 2.76 18.91 -1.49
C ASN A 371 3.16 18.76 -2.96
N GLN A 372 3.37 17.54 -3.48
CA GLN A 372 3.56 17.33 -4.93
C GLN A 372 2.22 17.30 -5.69
N ILE A 373 1.10 17.13 -4.98
CA ILE A 373 -0.27 17.22 -5.49
C ILE A 373 -0.89 18.60 -5.13
N GLN A 374 -0.34 19.30 -4.13
CA GLN A 374 -0.76 20.60 -3.61
C GLN A 374 0.24 21.69 -3.98
N ASN A 375 0.33 22.01 -5.27
CA ASN A 375 0.38 23.43 -5.64
C ASN A 375 -1.06 23.92 -5.75
N LYS A 376 -1.71 23.98 -4.58
CA LYS A 376 -2.94 24.69 -4.16
C LYS A 376 -3.62 23.89 -3.04
N ASN A 377 -4.04 24.62 -2.01
CA ASN A 377 -4.80 24.19 -0.83
C ASN A 377 -3.95 23.75 0.36
N GLU A 378 -3.36 24.75 1.01
CA GLU A 378 -3.23 24.80 2.47
C GLU A 378 -4.56 24.42 3.15
N ASN A 379 -4.50 23.90 4.37
CA ASN A 379 -5.64 23.52 5.21
C ASN A 379 -6.82 24.50 5.11
N ILE A 380 -7.95 24.04 4.58
CA ILE A 380 -9.22 24.70 4.86
C ILE A 380 -10.27 23.62 5.16
N ASP A 381 -10.43 23.27 6.43
CA ASP A 381 -11.72 22.76 6.92
C ASP A 381 -12.68 23.97 6.89
N ILE A 382 -13.16 24.34 5.70
CA ILE A 382 -14.11 25.45 5.48
C ILE A 382 -15.44 25.11 6.16
N ILE A 383 -15.77 23.83 6.14
CA ILE A 383 -16.99 23.23 6.65
C ILE A 383 -16.59 22.33 7.82
N ASP A 384 -17.26 22.47 8.97
CA ASP A 384 -16.95 21.68 10.16
C ASP A 384 -17.30 20.19 9.96
N TYR A 385 -18.43 19.90 9.30
CA TYR A 385 -18.91 18.54 9.03
C TYR A 385 -19.60 18.43 7.68
N ILE A 386 -19.28 17.34 6.96
CA ILE A 386 -20.00 16.92 5.76
C ILE A 386 -20.84 15.69 6.08
N VAL A 387 -22.16 15.84 6.03
CA VAL A 387 -23.13 14.81 6.37
C VAL A 387 -23.64 14.16 5.09
N ILE A 388 -23.35 12.87 4.91
CA ILE A 388 -23.90 12.06 3.82
C ILE A 388 -25.13 11.33 4.36
N SER A 389 -26.32 11.71 3.87
CA SER A 389 -27.59 11.10 4.26
C SER A 389 -27.93 9.92 3.35
N ALA A 390 -27.94 8.70 3.90
CA ALA A 390 -28.02 7.46 3.15
C ALA A 390 -28.94 6.37 3.76
N SER A 391 -29.82 6.72 4.71
CA SER A 391 -30.79 5.80 5.33
C SER A 391 -32.00 5.43 4.46
N GLY A 392 -32.06 5.89 3.20
CA GLY A 392 -33.17 5.56 2.30
C GLY A 392 -33.16 4.11 1.84
N LYS A 393 -34.35 3.52 1.58
CA LYS A 393 -34.53 2.12 1.15
C LYS A 393 -33.82 1.74 -0.16
N GLY A 394 -33.36 2.71 -0.95
CA GLY A 394 -32.68 2.45 -2.24
C GLY A 394 -33.56 1.86 -3.34
N SER A 395 -34.88 1.73 -3.14
CA SER A 395 -35.81 0.99 -4.01
C SER A 395 -35.76 1.36 -5.50
N ARG A 396 -35.39 2.60 -5.83
CA ARG A 396 -35.25 3.10 -7.21
C ARG A 396 -34.07 2.49 -8.00
N LEU A 397 -33.15 1.81 -7.32
CA LEU A 397 -31.99 1.13 -7.91
C LEU A 397 -32.08 -0.40 -7.80
N LEU A 398 -33.25 -0.94 -7.43
CA LEU A 398 -33.45 -2.39 -7.50
C LEU A 398 -33.25 -2.89 -8.94
N PRO A 399 -32.67 -4.08 -9.13
CA PRO A 399 -32.29 -5.05 -8.10
C PRO A 399 -30.91 -4.83 -7.45
N ILE A 400 -30.11 -3.86 -7.91
CA ILE A 400 -28.71 -3.66 -7.46
C ILE A 400 -28.64 -3.46 -5.94
N THR A 401 -29.50 -2.60 -5.38
CA THR A 401 -29.48 -2.26 -3.95
C THR A 401 -30.26 -3.24 -3.07
N GLN A 402 -30.59 -4.43 -3.55
CA GLN A 402 -31.39 -5.39 -2.77
C GLN A 402 -30.66 -5.83 -1.48
N HIS A 403 -29.34 -5.96 -1.52
CA HIS A 403 -28.53 -6.45 -0.39
C HIS A 403 -27.42 -5.49 0.06
N ILE A 404 -27.34 -4.31 -0.54
CA ILE A 404 -26.32 -3.29 -0.23
C ILE A 404 -26.99 -1.91 -0.17
N PRO A 405 -26.45 -0.95 0.62
CA PRO A 405 -26.96 0.40 0.61
C PRO A 405 -26.62 1.10 -0.70
N LYS A 406 -27.45 2.07 -1.07
CA LYS A 406 -27.29 2.87 -2.30
C LYS A 406 -25.90 3.48 -2.45
N LEU A 407 -25.33 3.99 -1.35
CA LEU A 407 -24.00 4.60 -1.33
C LEU A 407 -22.86 3.66 -1.78
N LEU A 408 -23.07 2.34 -1.77
CA LEU A 408 -22.08 1.34 -2.20
C LEU A 408 -22.30 0.84 -3.63
N VAL A 409 -23.28 1.38 -4.36
CA VAL A 409 -23.41 1.12 -5.80
C VAL A 409 -22.17 1.64 -6.52
N ASN A 410 -21.66 0.85 -7.46
CA ASN A 410 -20.42 1.17 -8.15
C ASN A 410 -20.68 2.01 -9.41
N VAL A 411 -19.89 3.06 -9.59
CA VAL A 411 -19.89 3.94 -10.76
C VAL A 411 -18.44 4.11 -11.25
N ASP A 412 -18.17 3.58 -12.43
CA ASP A 412 -16.81 3.42 -12.96
C ASP A 412 -15.94 2.52 -12.06
N ASN A 413 -14.79 3.02 -11.61
CA ASN A 413 -13.85 2.32 -10.73
C ASN A 413 -14.09 2.60 -9.23
N LEU A 414 -15.15 3.33 -8.85
CA LEU A 414 -15.41 3.71 -7.45
C LEU A 414 -16.89 3.55 -7.10
N ASN A 415 -17.20 3.27 -5.84
CA ASN A 415 -18.57 3.38 -5.35
C ASN A 415 -19.00 4.85 -5.14
N ILE A 416 -20.32 5.09 -5.03
CA ILE A 416 -20.88 6.44 -4.87
C ILE A 416 -20.29 7.14 -3.64
N LEU A 417 -20.15 6.43 -2.52
CA LEU A 417 -19.55 6.94 -1.28
C LEU A 417 -18.15 7.53 -1.56
N ASN A 418 -17.28 6.79 -2.24
CA ASN A 418 -15.94 7.25 -2.60
C ASN A 418 -15.98 8.44 -3.57
N LYS A 419 -16.91 8.50 -4.51
CA LYS A 419 -17.08 9.66 -5.41
C LYS A 419 -17.48 10.91 -4.62
N ILE A 420 -18.47 10.79 -3.73
CA ILE A 420 -18.94 11.87 -2.85
C ILE A 420 -17.80 12.34 -1.94
N ILE A 421 -17.11 11.42 -1.26
CA ILE A 421 -15.97 11.74 -0.39
C ILE A 421 -14.86 12.43 -1.18
N ASN A 422 -14.44 11.89 -2.33
CA ASN A 422 -13.36 12.47 -3.14
C ASN A 422 -13.69 13.87 -3.64
N TYR A 423 -14.97 14.17 -3.88
CA TYR A 423 -15.40 15.52 -4.23
C TYR A 423 -15.37 16.44 -3.00
N TRP A 424 -16.05 16.04 -1.92
CA TRP A 424 -16.30 16.89 -0.76
C TRP A 424 -15.10 17.05 0.17
N LYS A 425 -14.12 16.13 0.11
CA LYS A 425 -12.89 16.24 0.92
C LYS A 425 -12.03 17.46 0.58
N LYS A 426 -12.34 18.14 -0.53
CA LYS A 426 -11.78 19.44 -0.89
C LYS A 426 -12.19 20.57 0.07
N TYR A 427 -13.27 20.39 0.84
CA TYR A 427 -13.85 21.42 1.72
C TYR A 427 -13.84 21.06 3.22
N SER A 428 -13.71 19.77 3.56
CA SER A 428 -13.58 19.28 4.93
C SER A 428 -13.05 17.86 4.94
N LYS A 429 -12.22 17.50 5.94
CA LYS A 429 -11.86 16.09 6.19
C LYS A 429 -12.80 15.36 7.15
N LYS A 430 -13.82 16.03 7.71
CA LYS A 430 -14.73 15.46 8.72
C LYS A 430 -16.08 15.10 8.13
N PHE A 431 -16.40 13.81 8.13
CA PHE A 431 -17.62 13.27 7.56
C PHE A 431 -18.51 12.61 8.61
N VAL A 432 -19.82 12.74 8.43
CA VAL A 432 -20.84 12.01 9.19
C VAL A 432 -21.67 11.21 8.20
N ILE A 433 -21.71 9.89 8.38
CA ILE A 433 -22.37 8.97 7.46
C ILE A 433 -23.64 8.46 8.14
N VAL A 434 -24.79 8.86 7.63
CA VAL A 434 -26.09 8.48 8.19
C VAL A 434 -26.67 7.31 7.42
N ILE A 435 -26.73 6.13 8.05
CA ILE A 435 -27.12 4.86 7.40
C ILE A 435 -28.01 4.00 8.30
N ASP A 436 -28.68 3.02 7.70
CA ASP A 436 -29.33 1.92 8.42
C ASP A 436 -28.27 1.03 9.11
N SER A 437 -28.52 0.66 10.37
CA SER A 437 -27.64 -0.10 11.24
C SER A 437 -27.21 -1.43 10.65
N LYS A 438 -28.04 -2.06 9.82
CA LYS A 438 -27.71 -3.33 9.15
C LYS A 438 -26.58 -3.22 8.12
N TYR A 439 -26.15 -2.01 7.75
CA TYR A 439 -25.07 -1.79 6.79
C TYR A 439 -23.76 -1.32 7.44
N ASN A 440 -23.70 -1.22 8.76
CA ASN A 440 -22.54 -0.70 9.48
C ASN A 440 -21.22 -1.37 9.07
N GLU A 441 -21.18 -2.71 9.09
CA GLU A 441 -19.94 -3.45 8.82
C GLU A 441 -19.40 -3.20 7.41
N ILE A 442 -20.26 -3.25 6.40
CA ILE A 442 -19.83 -3.07 5.01
C ILE A 442 -19.50 -1.61 4.70
N VAL A 443 -20.21 -0.64 5.27
CA VAL A 443 -19.91 0.78 5.03
C VAL A 443 -18.63 1.20 5.75
N ASP A 444 -18.43 0.76 6.99
CA ASP A 444 -17.19 1.00 7.75
C ASP A 444 -15.96 0.40 7.02
N PHE A 445 -16.10 -0.78 6.42
CA PHE A 445 -15.06 -1.36 5.57
C PHE A 445 -14.60 -0.38 4.47
N TYR A 446 -15.53 0.25 3.74
CA TYR A 446 -15.17 1.20 2.68
C TYR A 446 -14.64 2.52 3.21
N LEU A 447 -15.17 3.02 4.34
CA LEU A 447 -14.68 4.25 4.96
C LEU A 447 -13.22 4.10 5.43
N LYS A 448 -12.82 2.93 5.94
CA LYS A 448 -11.43 2.62 6.29
C LYS A 448 -10.46 2.63 5.11
N LEU A 449 -10.96 2.55 3.88
CA LEU A 449 -10.14 2.68 2.66
C LEU A 449 -9.93 4.14 2.24
N THR A 450 -10.50 5.10 2.97
CA THR A 450 -10.40 6.54 2.67
C THR A 450 -9.51 7.25 3.69
N ASP A 451 -9.08 8.47 3.35
CA ASP A 451 -8.16 9.31 4.13
C ASP A 451 -8.87 10.35 5.02
N ILE A 452 -10.14 10.12 5.35
CA ILE A 452 -10.99 11.08 6.09
C ILE A 452 -11.18 10.71 7.56
N GLN A 453 -11.57 11.69 8.37
CA GLN A 453 -12.16 11.46 9.69
C GLN A 453 -13.65 11.23 9.52
N TYR A 454 -14.21 10.15 10.06
CA TYR A 454 -15.63 9.86 9.90
C TYR A 454 -16.30 9.39 11.18
N GLU A 455 -17.61 9.60 11.24
CA GLU A 455 -18.52 9.03 12.24
C GLU A 455 -19.72 8.41 11.53
N ILE A 456 -20.11 7.20 11.93
CA ILE A 456 -21.33 6.56 11.46
C ILE A 456 -22.45 6.84 12.47
N ILE A 457 -23.58 7.35 12.00
CA ILE A 457 -24.78 7.55 12.81
C ILE A 457 -25.91 6.71 12.24
N ASN A 458 -26.52 5.89 13.09
CA ASN A 458 -27.59 4.99 12.67
C ASN A 458 -28.96 5.63 12.77
N VAL A 459 -29.69 5.60 11.66
CA VAL A 459 -31.11 5.98 11.61
C VAL A 459 -31.86 4.99 10.73
N ASP A 460 -32.55 4.06 11.38
CA ASP A 460 -33.32 3.00 10.72
C ASP A 460 -34.70 3.54 10.36
N CYS A 461 -34.92 3.80 9.06
CA CYS A 461 -36.13 4.46 8.59
C CYS A 461 -37.25 3.44 8.28
N ASN A 462 -38.41 3.61 8.91
CA ASN A 462 -39.62 2.84 8.67
C ASN A 462 -40.49 3.46 7.56
N ASP A 463 -41.54 2.73 7.11
CA ASP A 463 -42.46 3.23 6.09
C ASP A 463 -43.14 4.54 6.50
N GLY A 464 -43.04 5.55 5.63
CA GLY A 464 -43.57 6.89 5.85
C GLY A 464 -42.63 7.87 6.56
N GLN A 465 -41.35 7.52 6.79
CA GLN A 465 -40.35 8.50 7.25
C GLN A 465 -39.57 9.07 6.05
N GLU A 466 -39.48 10.39 5.95
CA GLU A 466 -38.74 11.12 4.91
C GLU A 466 -37.47 11.78 5.48
N ASN A 467 -36.76 12.56 4.65
CA ASN A 467 -35.42 13.05 4.95
C ASN A 467 -35.34 14.03 6.13
N SER A 468 -36.42 14.76 6.47
CA SER A 468 -36.46 15.64 7.65
C SER A 468 -36.32 14.84 8.96
N TYR A 469 -37.03 13.70 9.06
CA TYR A 469 -36.93 12.77 10.19
C TYR A 469 -35.52 12.21 10.32
N THR A 470 -34.93 11.77 9.19
CA THR A 470 -33.57 11.23 9.18
C THR A 470 -32.56 12.23 9.70
N ILE A 471 -32.61 13.48 9.21
CA ILE A 471 -31.68 14.55 9.58
C ILE A 471 -31.89 14.96 11.05
N HIS A 472 -33.14 15.11 11.49
CA HIS A 472 -33.44 15.42 12.90
C HIS A 472 -32.83 14.38 13.85
N LYS A 473 -33.04 13.08 13.58
CA LYS A 473 -32.50 12.00 14.41
C LYS A 473 -30.97 11.94 14.36
N ALA A 474 -30.37 12.13 13.20
CA ALA A 474 -28.93 12.05 13.05
C ALA A 474 -28.20 13.22 13.73
N LEU A 475 -28.74 14.43 13.64
CA LEU A 475 -28.06 15.67 14.05
C LEU A 475 -28.61 16.28 15.35
N GLN A 476 -29.29 15.48 16.19
CA GLN A 476 -29.82 15.93 17.48
C GLN A 476 -28.75 16.21 18.55
N ASN A 477 -27.51 15.76 18.35
CA ASN A 477 -26.42 15.95 19.31
C ASN A 477 -25.91 17.41 19.28
N ASN A 478 -25.76 18.02 20.46
CA ASN A 478 -25.30 19.40 20.63
C ASN A 478 -23.97 19.73 19.94
N LYS A 479 -23.12 18.73 19.64
CA LYS A 479 -21.85 18.94 18.91
C LYS A 479 -22.02 19.55 17.51
N PHE A 480 -23.22 19.42 16.91
CA PHE A 480 -23.54 19.94 15.58
C PHE A 480 -24.09 21.36 15.61
N ILE A 481 -24.51 21.85 16.78
CA ILE A 481 -25.13 23.17 16.91
C ILE A 481 -24.08 24.27 16.71
N ASN A 482 -24.44 25.32 15.98
CA ASN A 482 -23.58 26.45 15.61
C ASN A 482 -22.33 26.04 14.79
N LYS A 483 -22.40 24.90 14.10
CA LYS A 483 -21.36 24.43 13.18
C LYS A 483 -21.73 24.70 11.73
N LYS A 484 -20.73 24.89 10.88
CA LYS A 484 -20.89 24.89 9.43
C LYS A 484 -21.09 23.47 8.95
N ILE A 485 -22.31 23.13 8.53
CA ILE A 485 -22.66 21.77 8.13
C ILE A 485 -23.11 21.78 6.69
N LEU A 486 -22.53 20.87 5.90
CA LEU A 486 -23.04 20.54 4.57
C LEU A 486 -23.71 19.18 4.61
N ILE A 487 -24.97 19.11 4.19
CA ILE A 487 -25.74 17.87 4.08
C ILE A 487 -25.89 17.56 2.59
N THR A 488 -25.52 16.35 2.19
CA THR A 488 -25.73 15.83 0.83
C THR A 488 -26.46 14.50 0.88
N TRP A 489 -27.35 14.27 -0.08
CA TRP A 489 -27.88 12.93 -0.33
C TRP A 489 -26.79 12.02 -0.90
N CYS A 490 -26.97 10.70 -0.72
CA CYS A 490 -25.99 9.68 -1.07
C CYS A 490 -25.93 9.28 -2.55
N ASP A 491 -26.63 10.00 -3.42
CA ASP A 491 -26.83 9.66 -4.83
C ASP A 491 -26.51 10.78 -5.82
N ILE A 492 -25.98 11.89 -5.30
CA ILE A 492 -25.63 13.09 -6.06
C ILE A 492 -24.27 13.61 -5.63
N TYR A 493 -23.51 14.11 -6.60
CA TYR A 493 -22.29 14.88 -6.33
C TYR A 493 -21.99 15.83 -7.50
N PRO A 494 -21.43 17.02 -7.24
CA PRO A 494 -20.99 17.93 -8.30
C PRO A 494 -19.74 17.41 -9.02
N GLU A 495 -19.57 17.84 -10.28
CA GLU A 495 -18.36 17.59 -11.07
C GLU A 495 -17.51 18.86 -11.24
N THR A 496 -18.13 20.02 -11.05
CA THR A 496 -17.49 21.35 -11.07
C THR A 496 -17.11 21.79 -9.68
N ILE A 497 -16.05 22.60 -9.56
CA ILE A 497 -15.60 23.13 -8.27
C ILE A 497 -16.56 24.24 -7.84
N ILE A 498 -17.04 24.15 -6.60
CA ILE A 498 -17.84 25.20 -5.96
C ILE A 498 -16.87 26.23 -5.34
N PRO A 499 -17.03 27.53 -5.60
CA PRO A 499 -16.18 28.57 -5.01
C PRO A 499 -16.24 28.54 -3.48
N ILE A 500 -15.07 28.61 -2.84
CA ILE A 500 -14.91 28.46 -1.38
C ILE A 500 -15.58 29.61 -0.60
N ASP A 501 -15.60 30.79 -1.21
CA ASP A 501 -16.12 32.04 -0.66
C ASP A 501 -17.63 32.03 -0.41
N ILE A 502 -18.37 31.11 -1.02
CA ILE A 502 -19.81 30.98 -0.75
C ILE A 502 -20.09 30.37 0.63
N PHE A 503 -19.15 29.63 1.23
CA PHE A 503 -19.35 28.94 2.51
C PHE A 503 -19.13 29.88 3.71
N ASP A 504 -19.98 30.88 3.81
CA ASP A 504 -19.97 31.93 4.84
C ASP A 504 -20.92 31.60 6.02
N THR A 505 -21.52 32.60 6.67
CA THR A 505 -22.51 32.42 7.75
C THR A 505 -23.94 32.22 7.24
N THR A 506 -24.20 32.41 5.94
CA THR A 506 -25.52 32.35 5.33
C THR A 506 -25.85 30.91 4.94
N ASN A 507 -27.10 30.48 5.11
CA ASN A 507 -27.51 29.16 4.63
C ASN A 507 -27.60 29.15 3.10
N ILE A 508 -27.28 28.02 2.47
CA ILE A 508 -27.37 27.84 1.03
C ILE A 508 -28.20 26.60 0.70
N ILE A 509 -29.16 26.77 -0.21
CA ILE A 509 -29.84 25.67 -0.89
C ILE A 509 -29.27 25.57 -2.29
N PHE A 510 -28.70 24.41 -2.62
CA PHE A 510 -28.14 24.20 -3.94
C PHE A 510 -29.24 23.80 -4.93
N THR A 511 -29.12 24.30 -6.15
CA THR A 511 -30.06 24.05 -7.24
C THR A 511 -29.36 23.46 -8.46
N TYR A 512 -30.11 22.75 -9.30
CA TYR A 512 -29.61 22.26 -10.59
C TYR A 512 -30.76 21.97 -11.55
N LYS A 513 -30.85 22.75 -12.64
CA LYS A 513 -31.84 22.55 -13.71
C LYS A 513 -33.24 22.31 -13.11
N ASN A 514 -34.05 21.43 -13.71
CA ASN A 514 -35.46 21.20 -13.33
C ASN A 514 -35.72 19.71 -13.02
N PHE A 515 -34.95 19.13 -12.09
CA PHE A 515 -35.00 17.69 -11.75
C PHE A 515 -35.55 17.37 -10.35
N GLY A 516 -35.84 18.39 -9.54
CA GLY A 516 -36.29 18.29 -8.16
C GLY A 516 -37.81 18.29 -7.96
N ARG A 517 -38.22 18.19 -6.69
CA ARG A 517 -39.63 18.28 -6.24
C ARG A 517 -40.02 19.69 -5.77
N TYR A 518 -39.04 20.57 -5.64
CA TYR A 518 -39.18 21.91 -5.07
C TYR A 518 -38.36 22.90 -5.88
N ASP A 519 -38.83 24.14 -5.96
CA ASP A 519 -38.16 25.28 -6.57
C ASP A 519 -37.71 26.25 -5.47
N ALA A 520 -36.48 26.77 -5.58
CA ALA A 520 -35.98 27.86 -4.77
C ALA A 520 -35.97 29.15 -5.62
N ILE A 521 -36.77 30.13 -5.20
CA ILE A 521 -36.92 31.44 -5.86
C ILE A 521 -37.03 32.51 -4.78
N ASP A 522 -36.20 33.56 -4.84
CA ASP A 522 -36.25 34.73 -3.95
C ASP A 522 -36.41 34.37 -2.45
N ASN A 523 -35.59 33.43 -1.95
CA ASN A 523 -35.61 32.97 -0.55
C ASN A 523 -36.96 32.33 -0.12
N MET A 524 -37.72 31.82 -1.09
CA MET A 524 -38.91 30.98 -0.92
C MET A 524 -38.68 29.59 -1.50
N ILE A 525 -39.26 28.58 -0.85
CA ILE A 525 -39.30 27.19 -1.33
C ILE A 525 -40.72 26.88 -1.77
N ILE A 526 -40.90 26.47 -3.02
CA ILE A 526 -42.20 26.17 -3.60
C ILE A 526 -42.22 24.70 -4.03
N LYS A 527 -43.20 23.94 -3.55
CA LYS A 527 -43.40 22.55 -4.00
C LYS A 527 -43.90 22.55 -5.44
N LYS A 528 -43.06 22.08 -6.35
CA LYS A 528 -43.31 22.12 -7.80
C LYS A 528 -42.61 20.93 -8.47
N PRO A 529 -43.34 20.05 -9.17
CA PRO A 529 -42.73 19.01 -9.99
C PRO A 529 -41.76 19.63 -11.00
N TYR A 530 -40.60 19.00 -11.19
CA TYR A 530 -39.52 19.54 -12.03
C TYR A 530 -38.99 20.89 -11.53
N GLY A 531 -38.88 21.05 -10.21
CA GLY A 531 -38.24 22.22 -9.58
C GLY A 531 -36.71 22.11 -9.59
N ASN A 532 -36.03 23.16 -9.13
CA ASN A 532 -34.58 23.26 -9.19
C ASN A 532 -33.83 22.78 -7.93
N ILE A 533 -34.47 22.61 -6.78
CA ILE A 533 -33.77 22.21 -5.54
C ILE A 533 -33.31 20.77 -5.63
N ILE A 534 -32.04 20.56 -5.27
CA ILE A 534 -31.42 19.24 -5.17
C ILE A 534 -31.04 18.93 -3.73
N GLY A 535 -30.66 17.68 -3.48
CA GLY A 535 -30.36 17.15 -2.16
C GLY A 535 -29.08 17.63 -1.49
N ILE A 536 -28.63 18.87 -1.74
CA ILE A 536 -27.41 19.45 -1.16
C ILE A 536 -27.80 20.74 -0.44
N TYR A 537 -27.47 20.83 0.84
CA TYR A 537 -27.82 21.95 1.71
C TYR A 537 -26.59 22.35 2.54
N TYR A 538 -26.30 23.64 2.62
CA TYR A 538 -25.27 24.17 3.51
C TYR A 538 -25.90 25.06 4.57
N PHE A 539 -25.45 24.89 5.81
CA PHE A 539 -25.86 25.69 6.96
C PHE A 539 -24.64 26.40 7.51
N GLY A 540 -24.60 27.74 7.41
CA GLY A 540 -23.49 28.55 7.94
C GLY A 540 -23.42 28.55 9.47
N SER A 541 -24.56 28.26 10.13
CA SER A 541 -24.65 27.99 11.56
C SER A 541 -25.82 27.05 11.82
N PHE A 542 -25.55 25.74 11.89
CA PHE A 542 -26.58 24.71 12.00
C PHE A 542 -27.39 24.84 13.31
N LYS A 543 -28.71 24.66 13.18
CA LYS A 543 -29.69 24.65 14.28
C LYS A 543 -30.42 23.32 14.29
N GLN A 544 -30.95 22.94 15.44
CA GLN A 544 -31.75 21.72 15.56
C GLN A 544 -33.09 21.87 14.83
N ILE A 545 -33.53 20.81 14.15
CA ILE A 545 -34.87 20.73 13.57
C ILE A 545 -35.86 20.44 14.70
N ASN A 546 -36.74 21.40 14.99
CA ASN A 546 -37.74 21.30 16.06
C ASN A 546 -39.17 21.20 15.52
N ILE A 547 -39.43 21.75 14.33
CA ILE A 547 -40.75 21.80 13.72
C ILE A 547 -40.75 20.88 12.50
N PHE A 548 -41.24 19.65 12.63
CA PHE A 548 -41.37 18.72 11.52
C PHE A 548 -42.35 17.58 11.85
N GLU A 549 -42.90 16.95 10.82
CA GLU A 549 -43.58 15.66 10.91
C GLU A 549 -42.73 14.57 10.21
N PRO A 550 -42.80 13.29 10.64
CA PRO A 550 -41.96 12.25 10.08
C PRO A 550 -42.03 12.08 8.54
N LYS A 551 -43.16 12.43 7.92
CA LYS A 551 -43.42 12.31 6.48
C LYS A 551 -42.92 13.51 5.64
N MET A 552 -42.41 14.56 6.28
CA MET A 552 -42.02 15.79 5.58
C MET A 552 -40.65 15.67 4.92
N ASP A 553 -40.50 16.30 3.74
CA ASP A 553 -39.18 16.63 3.20
C ASP A 553 -38.61 17.82 4.00
N ILE A 554 -37.28 17.94 4.10
CA ILE A 554 -36.61 19.08 4.73
C ILE A 554 -37.06 20.39 4.09
N CYS A 555 -37.38 20.39 2.80
CA CYS A 555 -37.95 21.53 2.09
C CYS A 555 -39.30 21.98 2.65
N ASP A 556 -40.15 21.03 3.09
CA ASP A 556 -41.48 21.33 3.63
C ASP A 556 -41.39 22.09 4.97
N CYS A 557 -40.33 21.87 5.76
CA CYS A 557 -40.14 22.50 7.08
C CYS A 557 -38.93 23.44 7.15
N TYR A 558 -38.27 23.75 6.03
CA TYR A 558 -36.99 24.47 6.03
C TYR A 558 -37.12 25.86 6.66
N LYS A 559 -38.09 26.66 6.19
CA LYS A 559 -38.23 28.07 6.56
C LYS A 559 -38.46 28.24 8.06
N GLU A 560 -39.27 27.38 8.66
CA GLU A 560 -39.64 27.41 10.08
C GLU A 560 -38.46 27.05 11.00
N ASN A 561 -37.53 26.20 10.53
CA ASN A 561 -36.38 25.77 11.33
C ASN A 561 -35.12 26.59 11.09
N PHE A 562 -34.86 26.98 9.84
CA PHE A 562 -33.57 27.53 9.42
C PHE A 562 -33.62 28.98 8.95
N GLY A 563 -34.81 29.50 8.62
CA GLY A 563 -35.00 30.89 8.21
C GLY A 563 -34.56 31.15 6.76
N ASP A 564 -33.83 32.25 6.57
CA ASP A 564 -33.43 32.73 5.24
C ASP A 564 -32.25 31.94 4.66
N PHE A 565 -32.17 31.88 3.33
CA PHE A 565 -31.13 31.20 2.57
C PHE A 565 -30.85 31.90 1.25
N ASN A 566 -29.65 31.65 0.70
CA ASN A 566 -29.28 31.95 -0.67
C ASN A 566 -29.37 30.70 -1.53
N SER A 567 -29.58 30.88 -2.84
CA SER A 567 -29.53 29.78 -3.82
C SER A 567 -28.21 29.78 -4.57
N TYR A 568 -27.64 28.60 -4.80
CA TYR A 568 -26.45 28.42 -5.64
C TYR A 568 -26.71 27.33 -6.67
N GLU A 569 -26.66 27.66 -7.97
CA GLU A 569 -26.84 26.70 -9.04
C GLU A 569 -25.52 25.98 -9.37
N ILE A 570 -25.53 24.65 -9.34
CA ILE A 570 -24.38 23.82 -9.74
C ILE A 570 -24.34 23.70 -11.27
N GLU A 571 -23.19 23.91 -11.89
CA GLU A 571 -23.08 23.85 -13.36
C GLU A 571 -23.20 22.42 -13.91
N VAL A 572 -22.50 21.47 -13.28
CA VAL A 572 -22.45 20.06 -13.70
C VAL A 572 -22.59 19.18 -12.46
N LEU A 573 -23.60 18.31 -12.49
CA LEU A 573 -23.98 17.41 -11.41
C LEU A 573 -24.16 16.00 -11.97
N THR A 574 -23.56 15.01 -11.31
CA THR A 574 -23.92 13.61 -11.48
C THR A 574 -25.06 13.27 -10.51
N ASP A 575 -26.16 12.74 -11.05
CA ASP A 575 -27.29 12.18 -10.31
C ASP A 575 -27.55 10.76 -10.80
N ILE A 576 -27.39 9.81 -9.89
CA ILE A 576 -27.52 8.35 -10.11
C ILE A 576 -28.57 7.78 -9.16
N GLY A 577 -29.61 8.60 -8.90
CA GLY A 577 -30.63 8.33 -7.91
C GLY A 577 -31.58 7.18 -8.22
N ASP A 578 -31.62 6.73 -9.47
CA ASP A 578 -32.46 5.64 -9.96
C ASP A 578 -31.76 4.86 -11.08
N TYR A 579 -32.30 3.68 -11.38
CA TYR A 579 -31.72 2.75 -12.34
C TYR A 579 -31.64 3.30 -13.77
N GLN A 580 -32.60 4.14 -14.19
CA GLN A 580 -32.59 4.72 -15.52
C GLN A 580 -31.46 5.75 -15.64
N LYS A 581 -31.27 6.60 -14.62
CA LYS A 581 -30.15 7.54 -14.56
C LYS A 581 -28.79 6.84 -14.55
N LEU A 582 -28.66 5.76 -13.77
CA LEU A 582 -27.43 4.95 -13.76
C LEU A 582 -27.13 4.35 -15.13
N CYS A 583 -28.12 3.73 -15.78
CA CYS A 583 -27.96 3.20 -17.14
C CYS A 583 -27.62 4.29 -18.15
N TYR A 584 -28.26 5.46 -18.06
CA TYR A 584 -27.95 6.61 -18.91
C TYR A 584 -26.50 7.07 -18.72
N TYR A 585 -26.03 7.16 -17.47
CA TYR A 585 -24.65 7.51 -17.15
C TYR A 585 -23.66 6.52 -17.79
N ILE A 586 -23.90 5.22 -17.62
CA ILE A 586 -23.02 4.16 -18.14
C ILE A 586 -22.99 4.17 -19.67
N ASN A 587 -24.15 4.33 -20.32
CA ASN A 587 -24.26 4.30 -21.78
C ASN A 587 -23.68 5.53 -22.48
N ASN A 588 -23.65 6.69 -21.81
CA ASN A 588 -23.13 7.95 -22.39
C ASN A 588 -21.70 8.27 -21.96
N LYS A 589 -21.01 7.33 -21.31
CA LYS A 589 -19.63 7.52 -20.87
C LYS A 589 -18.70 7.66 -22.08
N THR A 590 -17.92 8.73 -22.12
CA THR A 590 -17.01 9.07 -23.24
C THR A 590 -15.63 8.44 -23.13
N THR A 591 -15.38 7.61 -22.11
CA THR A 591 -14.06 7.00 -21.88
C THR A 591 -13.77 5.95 -22.94
N LYS A 592 -12.79 6.24 -23.80
CA LYS A 592 -12.36 5.37 -24.90
C LYS A 592 -11.73 4.05 -24.43
N TYR A 593 -11.05 4.07 -23.29
CA TYR A 593 -10.38 2.91 -22.70
C TYR A 593 -10.94 2.62 -21.32
N SER A 594 -11.23 1.34 -21.06
CA SER A 594 -11.51 0.86 -19.71
C SER A 594 -10.19 0.41 -19.07
N THR A 595 -9.68 1.20 -18.13
CA THR A 595 -8.45 0.88 -17.38
C THR A 595 -8.78 0.61 -15.91
N ARG A 596 -7.88 -0.09 -15.22
CA ARG A 596 -7.99 -0.30 -13.77
C ARG A 596 -7.64 0.99 -13.04
N TYR A 597 -7.96 1.05 -11.76
CA TYR A 597 -7.69 2.24 -10.93
C TYR A 597 -6.20 2.63 -10.86
N PHE A 598 -5.29 1.70 -11.15
CA PHE A 598 -3.84 1.87 -11.04
C PHE A 598 -3.12 2.19 -12.37
N ASN A 599 -3.85 2.28 -13.50
CA ASN A 599 -3.27 2.62 -14.79
C ASN A 599 -4.18 3.49 -15.66
N GLN A 600 -3.56 4.21 -16.59
CA GLN A 600 -4.21 5.06 -17.57
C GLN A 600 -3.61 4.81 -18.97
N LEU A 601 -4.45 4.95 -20.00
CA LEU A 601 -4.05 4.90 -21.40
C LEU A 601 -4.33 6.25 -22.08
N THR A 602 -3.35 6.74 -22.84
CA THR A 602 -3.45 8.01 -23.58
C THR A 602 -3.07 7.77 -25.04
N ASP A 603 -3.94 8.14 -25.99
CA ASP A 603 -3.58 8.16 -27.41
C ASP A 603 -2.62 9.31 -27.69
N LEU A 604 -1.56 9.03 -28.44
CA LEU A 604 -0.60 9.98 -28.97
C LEU A 604 -0.65 9.99 -30.51
N PRO A 605 -0.12 11.03 -31.18
CA PRO A 605 -0.02 11.06 -32.65
C PRO A 605 0.71 9.85 -33.22
N ASN A 606 0.51 9.58 -34.52
CA ASN A 606 1.15 8.48 -35.27
C ASN A 606 0.82 7.07 -34.76
N ASN A 607 -0.42 6.85 -34.28
CA ASN A 607 -0.88 5.54 -33.80
C ASN A 607 -0.05 5.00 -32.63
N ILE A 608 0.31 5.87 -31.69
CA ILE A 608 1.06 5.52 -30.48
C ILE A 608 0.11 5.58 -29.28
N ILE A 609 0.26 4.66 -28.34
CA ILE A 609 -0.44 4.69 -27.05
C ILE A 609 0.59 4.75 -25.94
N GLU A 610 0.40 5.65 -24.98
CA GLU A 610 1.15 5.67 -23.71
C GLU A 610 0.33 4.98 -22.62
N LYS A 611 0.92 3.99 -21.97
CA LYS A 611 0.40 3.39 -20.74
C LYS A 611 1.19 3.93 -19.56
N GLN A 612 0.49 4.44 -18.56
CA GLN A 612 1.08 5.05 -17.37
C GLN A 612 0.43 4.50 -16.10
N SER A 613 1.20 4.32 -15.04
CA SER A 613 0.67 4.02 -13.70
C SER A 613 0.13 5.28 -13.02
N THR A 614 -0.92 5.12 -12.22
CA THR A 614 -1.58 6.24 -11.50
C THR A 614 -1.33 6.21 -10.00
N CYS A 615 -0.70 5.14 -9.49
CA CYS A 615 -0.38 4.97 -8.09
C CYS A 615 0.79 4.00 -7.91
N GLU A 616 1.32 3.94 -6.69
CA GLU A 616 2.47 3.12 -6.31
C GLU A 616 2.27 1.62 -6.54
N TYR A 617 1.02 1.14 -6.41
CA TYR A 617 0.68 -0.23 -6.79
C TYR A 617 0.83 -0.44 -8.31
N GLY A 618 0.37 0.52 -9.10
CA GLY A 618 0.53 0.55 -10.55
C GLY A 618 1.98 0.60 -10.99
N ASP A 619 2.85 1.30 -10.24
CA ASP A 619 4.28 1.35 -10.51
C ASP A 619 4.91 -0.05 -10.45
N LYS A 620 4.58 -0.84 -9.42
CA LYS A 620 5.05 -2.23 -9.31
C LYS A 620 4.58 -3.10 -10.47
N VAL A 621 3.34 -2.89 -10.91
CA VAL A 621 2.75 -3.60 -12.04
C VAL A 621 3.49 -3.25 -13.33
N ILE A 622 3.61 -1.96 -13.63
CA ILE A 622 4.14 -1.49 -14.91
C ILE A 622 5.63 -1.81 -15.06
N ILE A 623 6.38 -1.85 -13.94
CA ILE A 623 7.77 -2.30 -13.91
C ILE A 623 7.90 -3.75 -14.41
N ASN A 624 7.00 -4.66 -14.00
CA ASN A 624 7.05 -6.04 -14.46
C ASN A 624 6.66 -6.15 -15.95
N GLU A 625 5.64 -5.39 -16.40
CA GLU A 625 5.27 -5.32 -17.82
C GLU A 625 6.47 -4.86 -18.67
N MET A 626 7.14 -3.79 -18.25
CA MET A 626 8.32 -3.27 -18.93
C MET A 626 9.49 -4.26 -18.92
N ALA A 627 9.70 -4.99 -17.83
CA ALA A 627 10.73 -6.02 -17.75
C ALA A 627 10.49 -7.13 -18.80
N PHE A 628 9.22 -7.55 -18.98
CA PHE A 628 8.85 -8.50 -20.01
C PHE A 628 9.18 -8.00 -21.41
N PHE A 629 8.76 -6.78 -21.75
CA PHE A 629 9.03 -6.19 -23.06
C PHE A 629 10.52 -5.92 -23.34
N LYS A 630 11.32 -5.62 -22.30
CA LYS A 630 12.76 -5.40 -22.46
C LYS A 630 13.53 -6.69 -22.67
N TYR A 631 13.09 -7.78 -22.06
CA TYR A 631 13.82 -9.04 -22.09
C TYR A 631 13.45 -9.90 -23.31
N HIS A 632 12.16 -9.97 -23.67
CA HIS A 632 11.70 -10.83 -24.76
C HIS A 632 11.52 -10.07 -26.07
N THR A 633 12.01 -10.66 -27.16
CA THR A 633 11.67 -10.24 -28.53
C THR A 633 10.69 -11.25 -29.11
N LEU A 634 9.43 -10.83 -29.27
CA LEU A 634 8.32 -11.67 -29.74
C LEU A 634 7.58 -10.98 -30.88
N ASN A 635 7.05 -11.77 -31.82
CA ASN A 635 6.33 -11.24 -32.98
C ASN A 635 4.84 -10.95 -32.70
N ASN A 636 4.29 -11.51 -31.63
CA ASN A 636 2.88 -11.46 -31.26
C ASN A 636 2.62 -10.56 -30.04
N ILE A 637 3.45 -9.53 -29.86
CA ILE A 637 3.28 -8.49 -28.83
C ILE A 637 3.44 -7.09 -29.47
N PRO A 638 2.92 -6.01 -28.86
CA PRO A 638 3.12 -4.65 -29.37
C PRO A 638 4.58 -4.23 -29.41
N GLU A 639 4.95 -3.48 -30.43
CA GLU A 639 6.27 -2.83 -30.50
C GLU A 639 6.34 -1.68 -29.49
N ILE A 640 7.28 -1.76 -28.54
CA ILE A 640 7.53 -0.70 -27.57
C ILE A 640 8.52 0.31 -28.16
N ILE A 641 8.15 1.58 -28.12
CA ILE A 641 8.88 2.71 -28.70
C ILE A 641 9.78 3.37 -27.64
N GLU A 642 9.25 3.54 -26.43
CA GLU A 642 9.92 4.30 -25.36
C GLU A 642 9.55 3.73 -23.99
N PHE A 643 10.54 3.64 -23.11
CA PHE A 643 10.37 3.28 -21.71
C PHE A 643 10.68 4.50 -20.82
N LYS A 644 9.81 4.77 -19.83
CA LYS A 644 10.04 5.74 -18.75
C LYS A 644 9.91 5.03 -17.39
N ASN A 645 10.17 5.73 -16.29
CA ASN A 645 10.15 5.11 -14.95
C ASN A 645 8.78 4.51 -14.58
N ASN A 646 7.68 5.16 -14.97
CA ASN A 646 6.32 4.79 -14.61
C ASN A 646 5.36 4.79 -15.81
N SER A 647 5.90 4.75 -17.04
CA SER A 647 5.13 4.65 -18.27
C SER A 647 5.94 4.02 -19.40
N TYR A 648 5.25 3.53 -20.42
CA TYR A 648 5.87 3.17 -21.69
C TYR A 648 4.94 3.51 -22.87
N LYS A 649 5.55 3.74 -24.03
CA LYS A 649 4.83 4.01 -25.28
C LYS A 649 4.93 2.83 -26.21
N MET A 650 3.82 2.42 -26.80
CA MET A 650 3.74 1.30 -27.74
C MET A 650 3.03 1.70 -29.03
N LYS A 651 3.39 1.04 -30.14
CA LYS A 651 2.62 1.13 -31.38
C LYS A 651 1.27 0.47 -31.19
N LYS A 652 0.22 1.17 -31.63
CA LYS A 652 -1.15 0.66 -31.63
C LYS A 652 -1.29 -0.43 -32.68
N ILE A 653 -1.87 -1.57 -32.30
CA ILE A 653 -2.30 -2.58 -33.26
C ILE A 653 -3.55 -2.05 -33.97
N LEU A 654 -3.42 -1.79 -35.27
CA LEU A 654 -4.51 -1.23 -36.07
C LEU A 654 -5.51 -2.32 -36.42
N ASN A 655 -6.78 -1.93 -36.53
CA ASN A 655 -7.89 -2.81 -36.90
C ASN A 655 -7.94 -4.10 -36.06
N ALA A 656 -7.75 -3.97 -34.75
CA ALA A 656 -7.78 -5.09 -33.82
C ALA A 656 -8.88 -4.91 -32.77
N ASN A 657 -9.50 -6.03 -32.41
CA ASN A 657 -10.56 -6.12 -31.42
C ASN A 657 -10.13 -6.98 -30.24
N ASN A 658 -10.67 -6.74 -29.05
CA ASN A 658 -10.49 -7.64 -27.91
C ASN A 658 -10.98 -9.05 -28.27
N LEU A 659 -10.14 -10.06 -28.02
CA LEU A 659 -10.38 -11.43 -28.42
C LEU A 659 -11.70 -11.96 -27.84
N ILE A 660 -12.00 -11.62 -26.58
CA ILE A 660 -13.25 -12.03 -25.93
C ILE A 660 -14.50 -11.54 -26.66
N ASN A 661 -14.48 -10.32 -27.22
CA ASN A 661 -15.62 -9.77 -27.94
C ASN A 661 -15.85 -10.53 -29.24
N VAL A 662 -14.78 -10.82 -29.97
CA VAL A 662 -14.83 -11.64 -31.19
C VAL A 662 -15.31 -13.05 -30.85
N PHE A 663 -14.77 -13.65 -29.79
CA PHE A 663 -15.17 -14.97 -29.30
C PHE A 663 -16.67 -15.04 -28.99
N ASN A 664 -17.20 -14.10 -28.19
CA ASN A 664 -18.61 -14.11 -27.78
C ASN A 664 -19.58 -13.87 -28.94
N ASN A 665 -19.18 -13.10 -29.97
CA ASN A 665 -19.99 -12.83 -31.15
C ASN A 665 -19.85 -13.89 -32.26
N SER A 666 -18.99 -14.88 -32.06
CA SER A 666 -18.71 -15.93 -33.03
C SER A 666 -19.60 -17.15 -32.83
N ASN A 667 -19.86 -17.89 -33.91
CA ASN A 667 -20.47 -19.21 -33.81
C ASN A 667 -19.50 -20.24 -33.20
N ILE A 668 -20.02 -21.39 -32.77
CA ILE A 668 -19.25 -22.43 -32.07
C ILE A 668 -18.03 -22.92 -32.84
N LYS A 669 -18.11 -23.03 -34.17
CA LYS A 669 -17.00 -23.51 -35.01
C LYS A 669 -15.85 -22.50 -35.02
N LEU A 670 -16.17 -21.21 -35.14
CA LEU A 670 -15.18 -20.15 -35.11
C LEU A 670 -14.60 -19.96 -33.70
N GLN A 671 -15.41 -20.11 -32.64
CA GLN A 671 -14.94 -20.12 -31.25
C GLN A 671 -13.89 -21.22 -31.01
N GLN A 672 -14.12 -22.44 -31.52
CA GLN A 672 -13.14 -23.53 -31.45
C GLN A 672 -11.84 -23.17 -32.17
N ASN A 673 -11.93 -22.63 -33.39
CA ASN A 673 -10.74 -22.20 -34.15
C ASN A 673 -9.96 -21.09 -33.43
N ILE A 674 -10.65 -20.14 -32.81
CA ILE A 674 -10.02 -19.07 -32.02
C ILE A 674 -9.22 -19.67 -30.86
N ILE A 675 -9.80 -20.61 -30.10
CA ILE A 675 -9.11 -21.26 -28.98
C ILE A 675 -7.89 -22.04 -29.47
N LEU A 676 -8.02 -22.80 -30.56
CA LEU A 676 -6.90 -23.54 -31.14
C LEU A 676 -5.76 -22.61 -31.57
N SER A 677 -6.09 -21.52 -32.28
CA SER A 677 -5.11 -20.50 -32.69
C SER A 677 -4.45 -19.85 -31.48
N LEU A 678 -5.23 -19.50 -30.46
CA LEU A 678 -4.72 -18.93 -29.22
C LEU A 678 -3.73 -19.88 -28.51
N LEU A 679 -4.06 -21.17 -28.43
CA LEU A 679 -3.19 -22.19 -27.84
C LEU A 679 -1.87 -22.34 -28.62
N THR A 680 -1.91 -22.23 -29.96
CA THR A 680 -0.70 -22.22 -30.80
C THR A 680 0.14 -20.96 -30.57
N GLU A 681 -0.48 -19.78 -30.47
CA GLU A 681 0.26 -18.52 -30.32
C GLU A 681 0.86 -18.34 -28.92
N ILE A 682 0.18 -18.80 -27.85
CA ILE A 682 0.76 -18.79 -26.49
C ILE A 682 1.90 -19.81 -26.36
N GLU A 683 1.83 -20.95 -27.05
CA GLU A 683 2.93 -21.93 -27.05
C GLU A 683 4.20 -21.32 -27.64
N LYS A 684 4.10 -20.46 -28.65
CA LYS A 684 5.26 -19.70 -29.18
C LYS A 684 5.92 -18.82 -28.12
N ILE A 685 5.16 -18.29 -27.15
CA ILE A 685 5.72 -17.56 -25.99
C ILE A 685 6.41 -18.54 -25.05
N HIS A 686 5.77 -19.66 -24.71
CA HIS A 686 6.30 -20.64 -23.75
C HIS A 686 7.62 -21.27 -24.20
N ILE A 687 7.81 -21.51 -25.50
CA ILE A 687 9.01 -22.16 -26.03
C ILE A 687 10.20 -21.23 -26.25
N VAL A 688 10.05 -19.90 -26.07
CA VAL A 688 11.15 -18.93 -26.27
C VAL A 688 12.36 -19.32 -25.44
N GLU A 689 12.14 -19.54 -24.15
CA GLU A 689 13.18 -19.93 -23.21
C GLU A 689 12.55 -20.75 -22.09
N HIS A 690 13.25 -21.81 -21.69
CA HIS A 690 12.86 -22.69 -20.60
C HIS A 690 14.09 -23.18 -19.85
N TYR A 691 13.94 -23.46 -18.55
CA TYR A 691 15.00 -23.99 -17.72
C TYR A 691 14.46 -24.85 -16.58
N THR A 692 15.32 -25.70 -16.03
CA THR A 692 15.02 -26.49 -14.84
C THR A 692 15.17 -25.65 -13.58
N VAL A 693 14.11 -25.50 -12.80
CA VAL A 693 14.09 -24.77 -11.53
C VAL A 693 14.36 -25.70 -10.34
N ASP A 694 14.97 -25.16 -9.28
CA ASP A 694 15.12 -25.89 -8.01
C ASP A 694 13.74 -26.24 -7.43
N LYS A 695 13.58 -27.46 -6.88
CA LYS A 695 12.29 -27.91 -6.35
C LYS A 695 11.80 -27.06 -5.18
N ARG A 696 12.70 -26.52 -4.34
CA ARG A 696 12.30 -25.65 -3.22
C ARG A 696 11.79 -24.32 -3.74
N GLN A 697 12.45 -23.73 -4.74
CA GLN A 697 11.98 -22.52 -5.40
C GLN A 697 10.62 -22.74 -6.07
N LEU A 698 10.45 -23.83 -6.83
CA LEU A 698 9.19 -24.20 -7.45
C LEU A 698 8.04 -24.27 -6.45
N PHE A 699 8.23 -25.02 -5.35
CA PHE A 699 7.22 -25.19 -4.32
C PHE A 699 6.92 -23.90 -3.57
N ASN A 700 7.94 -23.07 -3.34
CA ASN A 700 7.76 -21.75 -2.77
C ASN A 700 6.92 -20.84 -3.68
N ASP A 701 7.21 -20.82 -4.99
CA ASP A 701 6.46 -19.98 -5.94
C ASP A 701 5.01 -20.47 -6.13
N ILE A 702 4.78 -21.79 -6.15
CA ILE A 702 3.43 -22.38 -6.13
C ILE A 702 2.69 -21.94 -4.86
N ARG A 703 3.33 -22.05 -3.68
CA ARG A 703 2.74 -21.61 -2.41
C ARG A 703 2.39 -20.13 -2.42
N ILE A 704 3.30 -19.28 -2.89
CA ILE A 704 3.07 -17.84 -2.97
C ILE A 704 1.85 -17.55 -3.85
N GLU A 705 1.77 -18.12 -5.05
CA GLU A 705 0.70 -17.80 -6.00
C GLU A 705 -0.66 -18.38 -5.62
N PHE A 706 -0.68 -19.62 -5.13
CA PHE A 706 -1.90 -20.40 -4.97
C PHE A 706 -2.39 -20.55 -3.52
N TYR A 707 -1.55 -20.20 -2.54
CA TYR A 707 -1.94 -20.26 -1.12
C TYR A 707 -1.78 -18.90 -0.45
N ASP A 708 -0.56 -18.43 -0.23
CA ASP A 708 -0.29 -17.25 0.61
C ASP A 708 -0.98 -15.98 0.05
N LYS A 709 -0.87 -15.75 -1.27
CA LYS A 709 -1.52 -14.63 -1.96
C LYS A 709 -3.04 -14.71 -1.93
N VAL A 710 -3.60 -15.92 -2.06
CA VAL A 710 -5.06 -16.11 -2.08
C VAL A 710 -5.63 -15.85 -0.69
N ILE A 711 -5.03 -16.43 0.36
CA ILE A 711 -5.43 -16.22 1.75
C ILE A 711 -5.31 -14.74 2.14
N TYR A 712 -4.17 -14.11 1.84
CA TYR A 712 -3.97 -12.68 2.11
C TYR A 712 -5.06 -11.80 1.47
N ARG A 713 -5.47 -12.11 0.23
CA ARG A 713 -6.52 -11.37 -0.47
C ARG A 713 -7.90 -11.57 0.14
N LEU A 714 -8.22 -12.78 0.59
CA LEU A 714 -9.48 -13.04 1.29
C LEU A 714 -9.49 -12.39 2.68
N ASP A 715 -8.35 -12.37 3.38
CA ASP A 715 -8.19 -11.67 4.66
C ASP A 715 -8.43 -10.16 4.51
N ASN A 716 -7.93 -9.55 3.42
CA ASN A 716 -8.15 -8.13 3.10
C ASN A 716 -9.63 -7.75 2.94
N ILE A 717 -10.52 -8.72 2.68
CA ILE A 717 -11.96 -8.51 2.53
C ILE A 717 -12.79 -9.26 3.57
N ARG A 718 -12.17 -9.76 4.64
CA ARG A 718 -12.80 -10.63 5.63
C ARG A 718 -14.08 -10.04 6.23
N THR A 719 -14.13 -8.73 6.44
CA THR A 719 -15.34 -8.03 6.92
C THR A 719 -16.51 -8.20 5.96
N LEU A 720 -16.28 -8.05 4.66
CA LEU A 720 -17.32 -8.26 3.64
C LEU A 720 -17.78 -9.72 3.60
N LEU A 721 -16.84 -10.68 3.67
CA LEU A 721 -17.18 -12.10 3.67
C LEU A 721 -17.98 -12.50 4.92
N SER A 722 -17.63 -11.93 6.08
CA SER A 722 -18.33 -12.17 7.34
C SER A 722 -19.78 -11.68 7.27
N TYR A 723 -20.01 -10.51 6.64
CA TYR A 723 -21.35 -9.97 6.43
C TYR A 723 -22.27 -10.90 5.63
N PHE A 724 -21.73 -11.60 4.62
CA PHE A 724 -22.49 -12.50 3.75
C PHE A 724 -22.47 -13.98 4.19
N ASN A 725 -21.92 -14.31 5.36
CA ASN A 725 -21.73 -15.70 5.80
C ASN A 725 -23.03 -16.53 5.92
N PHE A 726 -24.19 -15.89 5.90
CA PHE A 726 -25.51 -16.53 5.96
C PHE A 726 -25.92 -17.23 4.67
N VAL A 727 -25.23 -16.97 3.54
CA VAL A 727 -25.46 -17.63 2.25
C VAL A 727 -25.17 -19.13 2.35
N LYS A 728 -26.11 -19.96 1.87
CA LYS A 728 -26.07 -21.43 1.98
C LYS A 728 -25.83 -22.15 0.66
N SER A 729 -26.12 -21.50 -0.47
CA SER A 729 -25.96 -22.07 -1.80
C SER A 729 -25.65 -20.99 -2.83
N VAL A 730 -24.99 -21.39 -3.91
CA VAL A 730 -24.64 -20.50 -5.03
C VAL A 730 -25.22 -21.08 -6.31
N ASN A 731 -26.01 -20.32 -7.06
CA ASN A 731 -26.69 -20.80 -8.27
C ASN A 731 -27.41 -22.15 -8.06
N ASN A 732 -28.08 -22.29 -6.92
CA ASN A 732 -28.79 -23.49 -6.44
C ASN A 732 -27.90 -24.70 -6.09
N VAL A 733 -26.57 -24.56 -6.11
CA VAL A 733 -25.64 -25.60 -5.63
C VAL A 733 -25.32 -25.36 -4.16
N PRO A 734 -25.60 -26.31 -3.24
CA PRO A 734 -25.30 -26.16 -1.82
C PRO A 734 -23.81 -26.02 -1.55
N ILE A 735 -23.46 -25.10 -0.64
CA ILE A 735 -22.08 -24.96 -0.14
C ILE A 735 -21.86 -26.05 0.92
N ARG A 736 -21.05 -27.06 0.60
CA ARG A 736 -20.67 -28.16 1.51
C ARG A 736 -19.34 -27.89 2.22
N TYR A 737 -18.43 -27.17 1.55
CA TYR A 737 -17.10 -26.85 2.05
C TYR A 737 -16.86 -25.34 2.03
N ASP A 738 -16.17 -24.83 3.04
CA ASP A 738 -15.76 -23.43 3.11
C ASP A 738 -14.51 -23.17 2.23
N HIS A 739 -14.15 -21.90 2.07
CA HIS A 739 -13.02 -21.51 1.25
C HIS A 739 -11.68 -22.02 1.79
N THR A 740 -11.52 -22.17 3.12
CA THR A 740 -10.28 -22.64 3.73
C THR A 740 -10.01 -24.09 3.30
N TYR A 741 -11.00 -24.96 3.46
CA TYR A 741 -10.92 -26.34 3.00
C TYR A 741 -10.64 -26.43 1.50
N ILE A 742 -11.40 -25.67 0.70
CA ILE A 742 -11.24 -25.67 -0.76
C ILE A 742 -9.83 -25.26 -1.16
N ILE A 743 -9.29 -24.18 -0.59
CA ILE A 743 -7.95 -23.69 -0.91
C ILE A 743 -6.89 -24.71 -0.51
N GLU A 744 -6.99 -25.31 0.68
CA GLU A 744 -6.04 -26.31 1.18
C GLU A 744 -6.01 -27.57 0.32
N GLU A 745 -7.19 -28.08 -0.05
CA GLU A 745 -7.28 -29.27 -0.89
C GLU A 745 -6.78 -29.00 -2.31
N ILE A 746 -7.21 -27.88 -2.92
CA ILE A 746 -6.75 -27.50 -4.26
C ILE A 746 -5.23 -27.30 -4.26
N TYR A 747 -4.69 -26.57 -3.29
CA TYR A 747 -3.26 -26.34 -3.16
C TYR A 747 -2.49 -27.66 -3.04
N SER A 748 -2.96 -28.57 -2.20
CA SER A 748 -2.35 -29.90 -2.02
C SER A 748 -2.33 -30.70 -3.33
N ASN A 749 -3.42 -30.65 -4.11
CA ASN A 749 -3.50 -31.32 -5.40
C ASN A 749 -2.57 -30.69 -6.46
N ILE A 750 -2.46 -29.35 -6.48
CA ILE A 750 -1.49 -28.66 -7.35
C ILE A 750 -0.06 -29.05 -6.98
N MET A 751 0.28 -29.03 -5.68
CA MET A 751 1.59 -29.44 -5.17
C MET A 751 1.93 -30.87 -5.59
N ASN A 752 1.01 -31.81 -5.39
CA ASN A 752 1.20 -33.21 -5.77
C ASN A 752 1.45 -33.38 -7.26
N TYR A 753 0.76 -32.63 -8.12
CA TYR A 753 0.97 -32.70 -9.57
C TYR A 753 2.36 -32.24 -10.01
N PHE A 754 2.98 -31.30 -9.29
CA PHE A 754 4.31 -30.77 -9.61
C PHE A 754 5.44 -31.45 -8.82
N LEU A 755 5.20 -32.53 -8.08
CA LEU A 755 6.26 -33.26 -7.35
C LEU A 755 7.40 -33.75 -8.24
N ASP A 756 7.05 -34.25 -9.43
CA ASP A 756 7.99 -34.83 -10.40
C ASP A 756 8.25 -33.91 -11.61
N LYS A 757 7.85 -32.65 -11.52
CA LYS A 757 8.04 -31.64 -12.58
C LYS A 757 8.82 -30.45 -12.03
N ASN A 758 9.69 -29.85 -12.84
CA ASN A 758 10.49 -28.70 -12.40
C ASN A 758 10.99 -27.84 -13.56
N THR A 759 10.17 -27.68 -14.60
CA THR A 759 10.52 -26.84 -15.76
C THR A 759 9.76 -25.53 -15.71
N TYR A 760 10.49 -24.42 -15.77
CA TYR A 760 9.94 -23.10 -16.02
C TYR A 760 10.12 -22.71 -17.48
N ASN A 761 9.14 -21.98 -17.97
CA ASN A 761 9.03 -21.49 -19.34
C ASN A 761 8.83 -19.98 -19.28
N THR A 762 9.14 -19.27 -20.36
CA THR A 762 8.71 -17.88 -20.53
C THR A 762 7.19 -17.83 -20.42
N ILE A 763 6.64 -16.90 -19.62
CA ILE A 763 5.19 -16.78 -19.43
C ILE A 763 4.72 -15.34 -19.62
N HIS A 764 3.50 -15.18 -20.13
CA HIS A 764 2.81 -13.90 -20.13
C HIS A 764 2.38 -13.51 -18.71
N GLY A 765 1.96 -14.48 -17.91
CA GLY A 765 1.53 -14.34 -16.51
C GLY A 765 0.07 -13.92 -16.33
N ASP A 766 -0.58 -13.35 -17.35
CA ASP A 766 -2.02 -13.00 -17.30
C ASP A 766 -2.73 -13.00 -18.67
N PRO A 767 -2.58 -14.06 -19.50
CA PRO A 767 -3.14 -14.11 -20.85
C PRO A 767 -4.64 -14.48 -20.85
N HIS A 768 -5.46 -13.78 -20.07
CA HIS A 768 -6.91 -13.85 -20.20
C HIS A 768 -7.36 -13.10 -21.48
N MET A 769 -8.48 -13.47 -22.07
CA MET A 769 -8.91 -12.99 -23.40
C MET A 769 -9.18 -11.47 -23.50
N SER A 770 -9.41 -10.74 -22.39
CA SER A 770 -9.41 -9.25 -22.42
C SER A 770 -8.01 -8.63 -22.55
N ASN A 771 -6.92 -9.38 -22.30
CA ASN A 771 -5.53 -8.97 -22.50
C ASN A 771 -4.98 -9.48 -23.84
N ILE A 772 -5.87 -9.80 -24.78
CA ILE A 772 -5.50 -10.36 -26.08
C ILE A 772 -6.33 -9.67 -27.15
N LEU A 773 -5.66 -9.25 -28.21
CA LEU A 773 -6.29 -8.66 -29.39
C LEU A 773 -6.21 -9.63 -30.57
N ILE A 774 -7.18 -9.53 -31.47
CA ILE A 774 -7.17 -10.19 -32.77
C ILE A 774 -7.41 -9.15 -33.86
N ASP A 775 -6.56 -9.15 -34.89
CA ASP A 775 -6.69 -8.26 -36.04
C ASP A 775 -7.56 -8.86 -37.15
N ASP A 776 -7.89 -8.05 -38.16
CA ASP A 776 -8.77 -8.45 -39.27
C ASP A 776 -8.24 -9.63 -40.12
N ILE A 777 -6.94 -9.93 -40.04
CA ILE A 777 -6.32 -11.08 -40.72
C ILE A 777 -6.08 -12.26 -39.78
N ASN A 778 -6.68 -12.22 -38.58
CA ASN A 778 -6.66 -13.24 -37.52
C ASN A 778 -5.30 -13.46 -36.83
N ASN A 779 -4.38 -12.49 -36.84
CA ASN A 779 -3.22 -12.56 -35.95
C ASN A 779 -3.64 -12.25 -34.52
N ILE A 780 -3.05 -12.98 -33.57
CA ILE A 780 -3.28 -12.81 -32.14
C ILE A 780 -2.13 -12.00 -31.55
N TRP A 781 -2.49 -10.99 -30.75
CA TRP A 781 -1.56 -10.08 -30.11
C TRP A 781 -1.77 -10.09 -28.59
N PHE A 782 -0.74 -10.43 -27.83
CA PHE A 782 -0.76 -10.43 -26.37
C PHE A 782 -0.36 -9.05 -25.84
N ILE A 783 -1.19 -8.50 -24.94
CA ILE A 783 -0.97 -7.19 -24.32
C ILE A 783 -1.00 -7.33 -22.79
N ASP A 784 -0.46 -6.35 -22.08
CA ASP A 784 -0.46 -6.30 -20.61
C ASP A 784 0.18 -7.54 -19.91
N PRO A 785 1.42 -7.93 -20.28
CA PRO A 785 2.11 -9.06 -19.66
C PRO A 785 2.48 -8.79 -18.20
N ARG A 786 2.13 -9.69 -17.28
CA ARG A 786 2.63 -9.61 -15.90
C ARG A 786 4.06 -10.11 -15.79
N GLY A 787 4.42 -11.14 -16.56
CA GLY A 787 5.77 -11.69 -16.60
C GLY A 787 6.31 -12.08 -15.23
N TYR A 788 5.53 -12.78 -14.40
CA TYR A 788 6.02 -13.40 -13.17
C TYR A 788 5.13 -14.55 -12.70
N PHE A 789 5.71 -15.47 -11.93
CA PHE A 789 5.03 -16.53 -11.19
C PHE A 789 5.71 -16.68 -9.83
N GLY A 790 4.99 -16.39 -8.75
CA GLY A 790 5.56 -16.32 -7.41
C GLY A 790 6.58 -15.19 -7.32
N ASN A 791 7.78 -15.50 -6.84
CA ASN A 791 8.90 -14.57 -6.83
C ASN A 791 9.73 -14.61 -8.13
N THR A 792 9.51 -15.59 -8.99
CA THR A 792 10.22 -15.71 -10.25
C THR A 792 9.67 -14.73 -11.29
N LYS A 793 10.56 -13.90 -11.85
CA LYS A 793 10.23 -12.95 -12.92
C LYS A 793 10.43 -13.61 -14.28
N LEU A 794 9.62 -13.19 -15.25
CA LEU A 794 9.59 -13.57 -16.67
C LEU A 794 9.24 -15.04 -16.96
N PHE A 795 9.48 -15.92 -15.99
CA PHE A 795 9.33 -17.36 -16.14
C PHE A 795 8.36 -17.95 -15.13
N GLY A 796 7.79 -19.11 -15.46
CA GLY A 796 6.93 -19.87 -14.58
C GLY A 796 6.34 -21.11 -15.23
N LEU A 797 5.23 -21.59 -14.66
CA LEU A 797 4.53 -22.77 -15.16
C LEU A 797 3.66 -22.41 -16.37
N LYS A 798 3.78 -23.15 -17.46
CA LYS A 798 2.91 -22.95 -18.64
C LYS A 798 1.44 -23.16 -18.30
N GLU A 799 1.14 -24.10 -17.39
CA GLU A 799 -0.21 -24.37 -16.88
C GLU A 799 -0.84 -23.13 -16.23
N TYR A 800 -0.03 -22.23 -15.67
CA TYR A 800 -0.51 -20.97 -15.09
C TYR A 800 -1.14 -20.08 -16.16
N ASP A 801 -0.45 -19.84 -17.28
CA ASP A 801 -0.98 -19.07 -18.41
C ASP A 801 -2.21 -19.75 -19.03
N ILE A 802 -2.16 -21.06 -19.23
CA ILE A 802 -3.30 -21.80 -19.79
C ILE A 802 -4.52 -21.75 -18.86
N SER A 803 -4.32 -21.79 -17.54
CA SER A 803 -5.40 -21.61 -16.59
C SER A 803 -6.01 -20.22 -16.63
N LYS A 804 -5.29 -19.17 -17.06
CA LYS A 804 -5.84 -17.83 -17.31
C LYS A 804 -6.70 -17.76 -18.57
N ILE A 805 -6.42 -18.59 -19.58
CA ILE A 805 -7.30 -18.76 -20.74
C ILE A 805 -8.59 -19.48 -20.31
N ILE A 806 -8.50 -20.51 -19.48
CA ILE A 806 -9.69 -21.18 -18.92
C ILE A 806 -10.45 -20.27 -17.97
N TYR A 807 -9.75 -19.39 -17.26
CA TYR A 807 -10.36 -18.34 -16.45
C TYR A 807 -11.28 -17.42 -17.28
N SER A 808 -10.87 -17.05 -18.50
CA SER A 808 -11.76 -16.38 -19.46
C SER A 808 -12.99 -17.21 -19.81
N LEU A 809 -12.79 -18.49 -20.14
CA LEU A 809 -13.91 -19.41 -20.46
C LEU A 809 -14.84 -19.62 -19.27
N SER A 810 -14.35 -19.51 -18.04
CA SER A 810 -15.16 -19.60 -16.82
C SER A 810 -16.04 -18.37 -16.58
N GLY A 811 -15.88 -17.30 -17.37
CA GLY A 811 -16.70 -16.08 -17.29
C GLY A 811 -16.02 -14.88 -16.62
N PHE A 812 -14.70 -14.92 -16.42
CA PHE A 812 -13.93 -13.80 -15.86
C PHE A 812 -14.13 -12.50 -16.67
N ASP A 813 -13.99 -12.55 -17.99
CA ASP A 813 -14.07 -11.35 -18.81
C ASP A 813 -15.49 -10.75 -18.81
N HIS A 814 -16.52 -11.59 -18.66
CA HIS A 814 -17.90 -11.13 -18.51
C HIS A 814 -18.06 -10.29 -17.23
N ILE A 815 -17.59 -10.79 -16.08
CA ILE A 815 -17.70 -10.01 -14.83
C ILE A 815 -16.80 -8.78 -14.85
N ASN A 816 -15.62 -8.89 -15.46
CA ASN A 816 -14.66 -7.80 -15.52
C ASN A 816 -15.22 -6.62 -16.31
N ASN A 817 -15.76 -6.89 -17.49
CA ASN A 817 -16.20 -5.87 -18.45
C ASN A 817 -17.66 -5.42 -18.26
N ASN A 818 -18.42 -6.07 -17.36
CA ASN A 818 -19.80 -5.69 -17.06
C ASN A 818 -19.88 -4.73 -15.86
N ASP A 819 -20.11 -3.45 -16.13
CA ASP A 819 -20.27 -2.41 -15.10
C ASP A 819 -21.58 -2.54 -14.30
N ASN A 820 -22.57 -3.25 -14.84
CA ASN A 820 -23.88 -3.50 -14.25
C ASN A 820 -24.00 -4.88 -13.58
N HIS A 821 -22.88 -5.56 -13.30
CA HIS A 821 -22.92 -6.85 -12.62
C HIS A 821 -23.45 -6.71 -11.18
N PHE A 822 -24.47 -7.50 -10.84
CA PHE A 822 -25.00 -7.62 -9.48
C PHE A 822 -25.32 -9.07 -9.14
N PHE A 823 -25.47 -9.35 -7.84
CA PHE A 823 -25.97 -10.63 -7.34
C PHE A 823 -27.32 -10.41 -6.66
N ILE A 824 -28.13 -11.46 -6.58
CA ILE A 824 -29.38 -11.50 -5.79
C ILE A 824 -29.28 -12.64 -4.80
N ILE A 825 -29.73 -12.43 -3.56
CA ILE A 825 -29.90 -13.48 -2.56
C ILE A 825 -31.39 -13.65 -2.30
N ASN A 826 -31.91 -14.86 -2.52
CA ASN A 826 -33.32 -15.16 -2.28
C ASN A 826 -33.57 -15.53 -0.80
N ASP A 827 -34.85 -15.77 -0.46
CA ASP A 827 -35.27 -16.10 0.91
C ASP A 827 -34.72 -17.44 1.44
N THR A 828 -34.21 -18.31 0.55
CA THR A 828 -33.54 -19.57 0.93
C THR A 828 -32.04 -19.38 1.15
N ASN A 829 -31.54 -18.14 1.24
CA ASN A 829 -30.12 -17.79 1.31
C ASN A 829 -29.30 -18.35 0.14
N ASN A 830 -29.91 -18.46 -1.04
CA ASN A 830 -29.21 -18.82 -2.27
C ASN A 830 -28.75 -17.55 -2.98
N ILE A 831 -27.44 -17.39 -3.16
CA ILE A 831 -26.88 -16.29 -3.96
C ILE A 831 -26.89 -16.69 -5.44
N ILE A 832 -27.49 -15.85 -6.28
CA ILE A 832 -27.54 -16.00 -7.72
C ILE A 832 -26.50 -15.05 -8.32
N VAL A 833 -25.48 -15.63 -8.96
CA VAL A 833 -24.42 -14.93 -9.67
C VAL A 833 -24.53 -15.28 -11.15
N ASN A 834 -25.00 -14.33 -11.95
CA ASN A 834 -25.24 -14.54 -13.38
C ASN A 834 -23.93 -14.45 -14.17
N ILE A 835 -23.18 -15.55 -14.23
CA ILE A 835 -21.90 -15.66 -14.93
C ILE A 835 -21.98 -16.84 -15.89
N THR A 836 -21.77 -16.56 -17.18
CA THR A 836 -21.76 -17.60 -18.22
C THR A 836 -20.48 -18.43 -18.14
N ASN A 837 -20.62 -19.71 -17.81
CA ASN A 837 -19.52 -20.68 -17.79
C ASN A 837 -19.45 -21.46 -19.11
N ASN A 838 -18.38 -21.29 -19.87
CA ASN A 838 -18.12 -22.00 -21.12
C ASN A 838 -17.05 -23.11 -21.00
N ILE A 839 -16.51 -23.39 -19.81
CA ILE A 839 -15.44 -24.39 -19.64
C ILE A 839 -15.84 -25.72 -20.28
N ASN A 840 -17.02 -26.27 -19.95
CA ASN A 840 -17.45 -27.59 -20.42
C ASN A 840 -17.56 -27.68 -21.95
N ASN A 841 -17.86 -26.57 -22.61
CA ASN A 841 -18.01 -26.53 -24.07
C ASN A 841 -16.66 -26.69 -24.79
N PHE A 842 -15.55 -26.27 -24.16
CA PHE A 842 -14.24 -26.16 -24.83
C PHE A 842 -13.09 -26.88 -24.15
N LEU A 843 -13.28 -27.41 -22.93
CA LEU A 843 -12.24 -28.10 -22.16
C LEU A 843 -11.61 -29.29 -22.93
N HIS A 844 -12.34 -29.89 -23.85
CA HIS A 844 -11.87 -30.96 -24.73
C HIS A 844 -10.76 -30.53 -25.71
N LEU A 845 -10.52 -29.23 -25.91
CA LEU A 845 -9.44 -28.70 -26.75
C LEU A 845 -8.09 -28.64 -26.01
N PHE A 846 -8.09 -28.75 -24.67
CA PHE A 846 -6.90 -28.61 -23.82
C PHE A 846 -6.24 -29.96 -23.50
N ASN A 847 -6.22 -30.91 -24.45
CA ASN A 847 -5.81 -32.30 -24.19
C ASN A 847 -4.33 -32.48 -23.83
N ASN A 848 -3.48 -31.50 -24.13
CA ASN A 848 -2.05 -31.52 -23.79
C ASN A 848 -1.79 -31.19 -22.30
N TYR A 849 -2.83 -30.88 -21.52
CA TYR A 849 -2.74 -30.45 -20.14
C TYR A 849 -3.61 -31.28 -19.22
N ASN A 850 -3.27 -31.32 -17.92
CA ASN A 850 -4.15 -31.90 -16.92
C ASN A 850 -5.33 -30.96 -16.63
N LYS A 851 -6.52 -31.35 -17.11
CA LYS A 851 -7.76 -30.55 -17.02
C LYS A 851 -8.13 -30.19 -15.57
N ASN A 852 -7.97 -31.11 -14.62
CA ASN A 852 -8.30 -30.85 -13.22
C ASN A 852 -7.38 -29.79 -12.63
N ILE A 853 -6.07 -29.86 -12.91
CA ILE A 853 -5.11 -28.85 -12.46
C ILE A 853 -5.43 -27.47 -13.02
N LEU A 854 -5.82 -27.39 -14.29
CA LEU A 854 -6.22 -26.12 -14.88
C LEU A 854 -7.47 -25.53 -14.23
N ILE A 855 -8.49 -26.36 -13.93
CA ILE A 855 -9.70 -25.92 -13.21
C ILE A 855 -9.36 -25.49 -11.78
N TYR A 856 -8.51 -26.23 -11.08
CA TYR A 856 -8.00 -25.88 -9.75
C TYR A 856 -7.34 -24.50 -9.72
N MET A 857 -6.38 -24.26 -10.62
CA MET A 857 -5.75 -22.94 -10.74
C MET A 857 -6.78 -21.85 -11.08
N THR A 858 -7.76 -22.16 -11.94
CA THR A 858 -8.86 -21.25 -12.30
C THR A 858 -9.71 -20.85 -11.09
N ILE A 859 -10.07 -21.80 -10.22
CA ILE A 859 -10.82 -21.53 -8.98
C ILE A 859 -10.02 -20.60 -8.06
N LEU A 860 -8.70 -20.82 -7.93
CA LEU A 860 -7.85 -19.94 -7.13
C LEU A 860 -7.70 -18.54 -7.75
N HIS A 861 -7.73 -18.41 -9.09
CA HIS A 861 -7.79 -17.11 -9.75
C HIS A 861 -9.07 -16.34 -9.39
N TRP A 862 -10.22 -17.03 -9.27
CA TRP A 862 -11.47 -16.43 -8.81
C TRP A 862 -11.38 -15.91 -7.38
N PHE A 863 -10.83 -16.70 -6.44
CA PHE A 863 -10.57 -16.19 -5.10
C PHE A 863 -9.57 -15.02 -5.11
N GLY A 864 -8.55 -15.08 -5.97
CA GLY A 864 -7.60 -14.00 -6.16
C GLY A 864 -8.20 -12.70 -6.72
N LEU A 865 -9.35 -12.73 -7.41
CA LEU A 865 -10.01 -11.54 -7.96
C LEU A 865 -10.74 -10.71 -6.90
N THR A 866 -11.08 -11.32 -5.77
CA THR A 866 -11.91 -10.70 -4.73
C THR A 866 -11.33 -9.38 -4.22
N ASP A 867 -10.06 -9.36 -3.79
CA ASP A 867 -9.36 -8.14 -3.35
C ASP A 867 -9.19 -7.11 -4.50
N TYR A 868 -8.95 -7.56 -5.73
CA TYR A 868 -8.86 -6.66 -6.90
C TYR A 868 -10.17 -5.97 -7.24
N SER A 869 -11.30 -6.57 -6.87
CA SER A 869 -12.64 -6.07 -7.13
C SER A 869 -13.30 -5.51 -5.88
N LYS A 870 -12.57 -5.37 -4.76
CA LYS A 870 -13.12 -4.90 -3.48
C LYS A 870 -13.73 -3.51 -3.51
N ASN A 871 -13.40 -2.70 -4.50
CA ASN A 871 -14.05 -1.40 -4.76
C ASN A 871 -15.51 -1.55 -5.21
N ASN A 872 -15.86 -2.68 -5.82
CA ASN A 872 -17.18 -3.04 -6.28
C ASN A 872 -17.67 -4.29 -5.52
N ILE A 873 -18.51 -4.08 -4.50
CA ILE A 873 -19.02 -5.16 -3.63
C ILE A 873 -19.69 -6.30 -4.40
N HIS A 874 -20.41 -5.99 -5.49
CA HIS A 874 -21.06 -7.03 -6.29
C HIS A 874 -20.06 -7.92 -7.01
N LYS A 875 -19.05 -7.33 -7.66
CA LYS A 875 -17.99 -8.10 -8.33
C LYS A 875 -17.16 -8.88 -7.30
N CYS A 876 -16.82 -8.27 -6.17
CA CYS A 876 -16.07 -8.89 -5.07
C CYS A 876 -16.77 -10.14 -4.52
N ILE A 877 -18.01 -10.00 -4.07
CA ILE A 877 -18.79 -11.09 -3.46
C ILE A 877 -19.15 -12.15 -4.49
N SER A 878 -19.49 -11.75 -5.72
CA SER A 878 -19.75 -12.71 -6.78
C SER A 878 -18.52 -13.54 -7.11
N SER A 879 -17.33 -12.93 -7.17
CA SER A 879 -16.08 -13.66 -7.45
C SER A 879 -15.77 -14.71 -6.39
N TYR A 880 -15.99 -14.37 -5.11
CA TYR A 880 -15.81 -15.30 -3.99
C TYR A 880 -16.75 -16.50 -4.08
N TYR A 881 -18.06 -16.25 -4.15
CA TYR A 881 -19.04 -17.33 -4.21
C TYR A 881 -18.97 -18.12 -5.52
N TYR A 882 -18.56 -17.50 -6.62
CA TYR A 882 -18.36 -18.21 -7.87
C TYR A 882 -17.16 -19.15 -7.83
N GLY A 883 -16.07 -18.80 -7.15
CA GLY A 883 -14.97 -19.73 -6.85
C GLY A 883 -15.45 -20.97 -6.08
N ILE A 884 -16.26 -20.77 -5.03
CA ILE A 884 -16.90 -21.87 -4.28
C ILE A 884 -17.79 -22.71 -5.19
N TYR A 885 -18.63 -22.06 -6.01
CA TYR A 885 -19.53 -22.72 -6.95
C TYR A 885 -18.77 -23.60 -7.95
N LEU A 886 -17.70 -23.10 -8.56
CA LEU A 886 -16.90 -23.86 -9.52
C LEU A 886 -16.27 -25.10 -8.87
N TYR A 887 -15.73 -24.97 -7.65
CA TYR A 887 -15.21 -26.13 -6.93
C TYR A 887 -16.29 -27.20 -6.72
N HIS A 888 -17.48 -26.80 -6.26
CA HIS A 888 -18.58 -27.74 -6.03
C HIS A 888 -19.09 -28.34 -7.34
N LEU A 889 -19.19 -27.55 -8.41
CA LEU A 889 -19.64 -28.00 -9.72
C LEU A 889 -18.73 -29.08 -10.32
N TYR A 890 -17.42 -28.97 -10.11
CA TYR A 890 -16.42 -29.83 -10.77
C TYR A 890 -15.88 -30.97 -9.91
N PHE A 891 -15.86 -30.82 -8.59
CA PHE A 891 -15.16 -31.74 -7.69
C PHE A 891 -16.04 -32.32 -6.58
N VAL A 892 -17.24 -31.79 -6.37
CA VAL A 892 -18.18 -32.33 -5.39
C VAL A 892 -19.33 -32.97 -6.15
N ASN A 893 -19.50 -34.28 -6.00
CA ASN A 893 -20.65 -34.97 -6.57
C ASN A 893 -21.94 -34.33 -6.00
N THR A 894 -22.65 -33.58 -6.84
CA THR A 894 -23.91 -32.89 -6.49
C THR A 894 -25.00 -33.89 -6.24
#